data_AF-A0A9R1JVR9-F1
#
_entry.id   AF-A0A9R1JVR9-F1
#
_cell.length_a   1.000
_cell.length_b   1.000
_cell.length_c   1.000
_cell.angle_alpha   90.00
_cell.angle_beta   90.00
_cell.angle_gamma   90.00
#
_symmetry.space_group_name_H-M   'P 1'
#
loop_
_entity.id
_entity.type
_entity.pdbx_description
1 polymer ?
#
loop_
_entity_poly.entity_id
_entity_poly.type
_entity_poly.pdbx_seq_one_letter_code
_entity_poly.pdbx_strand_id
1 'polypeptide(L)'
;MEPIGDPREGPSTERAFEDQTIPPWTEQVTPRAVVASLVLGAAFSGVMMNLVFTSGIVPTLNITAGLLGFFLLKAWTRLLDKLGVFYEPFTRHENVVVQTCVVACASMTYSGGFGSYLLAMDHRTAEKINTGEVNGRNVSEPTLPRIMAFYFLISFVGILAIIPMRKTMIIRHRLTFPSGSATAHLINSFHTPYGAMQAKKQVSLMIHSCLGSFFMSIFQWFYSGGPHCGMTFFPSFGLDAFNRGFYLNLNGTYVGVGMISPYLINISMLVGAIISWGFMWPYIETKEGSWYAADLQEGSLRGINGYKVFGAIGMILGDGIFQLVVIMVRTLQTMRHHQLEAAEALRSFSDANAVPRNVLSFDDRRRTQVFLREHVPGTLAMGGYAALALLSTVAIPHLYGQVRHYHVATAYVFAPLLAFCNAYGTGVAETNFAAQYSKLVILLFASWIGYGNGGVVGSLVICGVVSSIVSTASDFMSDFKTGYLTLTSPRALFVSQVIGTGIGCVVNPAVFTVFHHFYEEAGNKIYQVPLAKIYRAIAVVGVGDLDLPRHCLSMSVGFFVLALVVCALREAAVHYKWRARNFIPSVTGMAMSFLLVPAVAIDMCVGSLVLYLWTRSDRDGAQVFGPVLASGLICGDGLFSIPYALLARYDVTPPICIRFVAREQNEKLDAYLATVLEKSR
;
A
#
# COMPACT_ATOMS: atom_id res chain seq x y z
N MET A 1 -6.63 -23.17 -44.28
CA MET A 1 -7.66 -22.48 -43.47
C MET A 1 -8.09 -23.45 -42.38
N GLU A 2 -7.44 -23.41 -41.22
CA GLU A 2 -7.93 -24.09 -40.01
C GLU A 2 -9.18 -23.35 -39.48
N PRO A 3 -10.08 -24.04 -38.78
CA PRO A 3 -11.39 -23.50 -38.46
C PRO A 3 -11.25 -22.32 -37.50
N ILE A 4 -12.07 -21.31 -37.77
CA ILE A 4 -12.37 -20.19 -36.88
C ILE A 4 -12.68 -20.79 -35.50
N GLY A 5 -11.87 -20.40 -34.51
CA GLY A 5 -11.98 -20.89 -33.14
C GLY A 5 -13.38 -20.69 -32.55
N ASP A 6 -13.67 -21.45 -31.48
CA ASP A 6 -14.95 -21.44 -30.77
C ASP A 6 -15.47 -20.00 -30.59
N PRO A 7 -16.66 -19.64 -31.12
CA PRO A 7 -17.23 -18.30 -31.02
C PRO A 7 -17.56 -17.86 -29.57
N ARG A 8 -17.37 -18.74 -28.58
CA ARG A 8 -17.44 -18.42 -27.13
C ARG A 8 -16.16 -17.80 -26.59
N GLU A 9 -15.02 -18.02 -27.24
CA GLU A 9 -13.80 -17.26 -26.98
C GLU A 9 -13.96 -15.92 -27.71
N GLY A 10 -14.05 -14.80 -26.97
CA GLY A 10 -14.10 -13.46 -27.58
C GLY A 10 -12.92 -13.20 -28.54
N PRO A 11 -12.85 -12.02 -29.19
CA PRO A 11 -11.78 -11.73 -30.14
C PRO A 11 -10.40 -12.00 -29.51
N SER A 12 -9.67 -12.98 -30.06
CA SER A 12 -8.36 -13.40 -29.56
C SER A 12 -7.39 -12.22 -29.63
N THR A 13 -6.92 -11.81 -28.45
CA THR A 13 -6.01 -10.68 -28.30
C THR A 13 -4.69 -10.91 -29.02
N GLU A 14 -4.15 -12.14 -29.00
CA GLU A 14 -2.88 -12.40 -29.68
C GLU A 14 -3.03 -12.52 -31.20
N ARG A 15 -4.22 -12.86 -31.73
CA ARG A 15 -4.50 -12.75 -33.18
C ARG A 15 -4.46 -11.31 -33.67
N ALA A 16 -4.90 -10.35 -32.85
CA ALA A 16 -4.83 -8.92 -33.21
C ALA A 16 -3.38 -8.39 -33.34
N PHE A 17 -2.40 -9.10 -32.76
CA PHE A 17 -0.97 -8.77 -32.81
C PHE A 17 -0.15 -9.90 -33.46
N GLU A 18 -0.76 -10.70 -34.34
CA GLU A 18 -0.07 -11.81 -35.03
C GLU A 18 1.02 -11.30 -35.98
N ASP A 19 0.73 -10.23 -36.72
CA ASP A 19 1.65 -9.63 -37.70
C ASP A 19 2.79 -8.82 -37.08
N GLN A 20 2.77 -8.59 -35.76
CA GLN A 20 3.82 -7.85 -35.06
C GLN A 20 4.88 -8.80 -34.52
N THR A 21 6.13 -8.59 -34.94
CA THR A 21 7.28 -9.32 -34.41
C THR A 21 7.53 -8.90 -32.96
N ILE A 22 7.79 -9.89 -32.10
CA ILE A 22 8.13 -9.63 -30.69
C ILE A 22 9.61 -9.25 -30.63
N PRO A 23 9.96 -8.03 -30.19
CA PRO A 23 11.35 -7.62 -30.07
C PRO A 23 12.09 -8.48 -29.03
N PRO A 24 13.40 -8.74 -29.21
CA PRO A 24 14.20 -9.43 -28.21
C PRO A 24 14.21 -8.66 -26.88
N TRP A 25 14.43 -9.35 -25.76
CA TRP A 25 14.36 -8.74 -24.42
C TRP A 25 15.27 -7.51 -24.23
N THR A 26 16.40 -7.43 -24.95
CA THR A 26 17.33 -6.29 -24.91
C THR A 26 16.74 -5.02 -25.53
N GLU A 27 15.88 -5.15 -26.53
CA GLU A 27 15.20 -4.03 -27.20
C GLU A 27 13.89 -3.65 -26.48
N GLN A 28 13.37 -4.53 -25.62
CA GLN A 28 12.22 -4.21 -24.77
C GLN A 28 12.56 -3.19 -23.66
N VAL A 29 13.81 -3.21 -23.17
CA VAL A 29 14.30 -2.29 -22.14
C VAL A 29 15.05 -1.14 -22.79
N THR A 30 14.33 -0.08 -23.13
CA THR A 30 14.91 1.10 -23.80
C THR A 30 15.45 2.14 -22.80
N PRO A 31 16.45 2.95 -23.16
CA PRO A 31 16.91 4.06 -22.33
C PRO A 31 15.81 5.09 -22.03
N ARG A 32 14.95 5.37 -23.02
CA ARG A 32 13.82 6.30 -22.84
C ARG A 32 12.80 5.78 -21.84
N ALA A 33 12.55 4.46 -21.80
CA ALA A 33 11.68 3.85 -20.80
C ALA A 33 12.27 3.99 -19.39
N VAL A 34 13.58 3.81 -19.22
CA VAL A 34 14.25 3.99 -17.92
C VAL A 34 14.18 5.45 -17.45
N VAL A 35 14.43 6.42 -18.34
CA VAL A 35 14.32 7.86 -17.99
C VAL A 35 12.89 8.24 -17.63
N ALA A 36 11.89 7.80 -18.43
CA ALA A 36 10.49 8.02 -18.11
C ALA A 36 10.09 7.39 -16.76
N SER A 37 10.63 6.21 -16.47
CA SER A 37 10.41 5.51 -15.20
C SER A 37 11.02 6.24 -14.00
N LEU A 38 12.19 6.87 -14.16
CA LEU A 38 12.80 7.68 -13.12
C LEU A 38 11.92 8.89 -12.76
N VAL A 39 11.44 9.61 -13.77
CA VAL A 39 10.59 10.81 -13.57
C VAL A 39 9.26 10.43 -12.93
N LEU A 40 8.56 9.44 -13.49
CA LEU A 40 7.30 8.95 -12.92
C LEU A 40 7.49 8.33 -11.55
N GLY A 41 8.53 7.51 -11.36
CA GLY A 41 8.85 6.86 -10.10
C GLY A 41 9.08 7.87 -8.98
N ALA A 42 9.80 8.96 -9.24
CA ALA A 42 9.98 10.04 -8.27
C ALA A 42 8.68 10.76 -7.92
N ALA A 43 7.86 11.10 -8.92
CA ALA A 43 6.56 11.74 -8.70
C ALA A 43 5.62 10.85 -7.86
N PHE A 44 5.49 9.57 -8.21
CA PHE A 44 4.66 8.62 -7.48
C PHE A 44 5.19 8.32 -6.07
N SER A 45 6.51 8.26 -5.89
CA SER A 45 7.11 8.09 -4.55
C SER A 45 6.74 9.25 -3.62
N GLY A 46 6.71 10.49 -4.13
CA GLY A 46 6.25 11.66 -3.38
C GLY A 46 4.79 11.56 -2.94
N VAL A 47 3.89 11.25 -3.89
CA VAL A 47 2.45 11.05 -3.60
C VAL A 47 2.25 9.93 -2.58
N MET A 48 2.96 8.81 -2.74
CA MET A 48 2.89 7.67 -1.84
C MET A 48 3.44 7.97 -0.45
N MET A 49 4.51 8.77 -0.35
CA MET A 49 5.07 9.16 0.95
C MET A 49 4.06 9.98 1.74
N ASN A 50 3.38 10.92 1.08
CA ASN A 50 2.31 11.70 1.71
C ASN A 50 1.17 10.81 2.25
N LEU A 51 0.70 9.85 1.44
CA LEU A 51 -0.32 8.88 1.85
C LEU A 51 0.10 8.08 3.09
N VAL A 52 1.36 7.65 3.12
CA VAL A 52 1.94 6.86 4.20
C VAL A 52 2.04 7.67 5.51
N PHE A 53 2.38 8.96 5.45
CA PHE A 53 2.47 9.82 6.64
C PHE A 53 1.11 10.34 7.15
N THR A 54 0.12 10.47 6.26
CA THR A 54 -1.22 11.01 6.60
C THR A 54 -2.19 9.94 7.10
N SER A 55 -2.47 8.92 6.27
CA SER A 55 -3.47 7.89 6.57
C SER A 55 -2.90 6.49 6.74
N GLY A 56 -1.73 6.20 6.14
CA GLY A 56 -1.18 4.86 6.06
C GLY A 56 -1.94 3.93 5.10
N ILE A 57 -2.93 4.44 4.35
CA ILE A 57 -3.68 3.68 3.35
C ILE A 57 -3.08 3.98 1.98
N VAL A 58 -2.54 2.94 1.34
CA VAL A 58 -1.85 3.05 0.05
C VAL A 58 -2.61 2.23 -1.00
N PRO A 59 -3.22 2.88 -2.02
CA PRO A 59 -3.86 2.18 -3.12
C PRO A 59 -2.82 1.68 -4.14
N THR A 60 -3.17 0.67 -4.92
CA THR A 60 -2.33 0.19 -6.03
C THR A 60 -2.39 1.16 -7.21
N LEU A 61 -1.24 1.63 -7.70
CA LEU A 61 -1.17 2.59 -8.82
C LEU A 61 -0.69 1.97 -10.15
N ASN A 62 -0.83 0.66 -10.32
CA ASN A 62 -0.32 -0.07 -11.49
C ASN A 62 -0.96 0.42 -12.80
N ILE A 63 -2.29 0.62 -12.79
CA ILE A 63 -3.04 1.14 -13.93
C ILE A 63 -2.60 2.57 -14.27
N THR A 64 -2.44 3.41 -13.26
CA THR A 64 -2.03 4.82 -13.39
C THR A 64 -0.62 4.94 -13.97
N ALA A 65 0.29 4.08 -13.49
CA ALA A 65 1.66 3.99 -14.02
C ALA A 65 1.67 3.56 -15.50
N GLY A 66 0.87 2.56 -15.89
CA GLY A 66 0.75 2.12 -17.29
C GLY A 66 0.11 3.16 -18.22
N LEU A 67 -0.86 3.93 -17.74
CA LEU A 67 -1.51 5.01 -18.50
C LEU A 67 -0.58 6.22 -18.72
N LEU A 68 0.09 6.68 -17.65
CA LEU A 68 1.05 7.78 -17.75
C LEU A 68 2.30 7.39 -18.53
N GLY A 69 2.79 6.16 -18.36
CA GLY A 69 3.90 5.61 -19.14
C GLY A 69 3.61 5.66 -20.65
N PHE A 70 2.42 5.20 -21.06
CA PHE A 70 1.96 5.29 -22.45
C PHE A 70 1.97 6.72 -22.98
N PHE A 71 1.42 7.66 -22.21
CA PHE A 71 1.32 9.05 -22.65
C PHE A 71 2.68 9.74 -22.74
N LEU A 72 3.54 9.58 -21.72
CA LEU A 72 4.86 10.20 -21.70
C LEU A 72 5.75 9.67 -22.82
N LEU A 73 5.78 8.35 -23.05
CA LEU A 73 6.55 7.80 -24.15
C LEU A 73 5.99 8.22 -25.51
N LYS A 74 4.66 8.31 -25.66
CA LYS A 74 4.04 8.80 -26.91
C LYS A 74 4.26 10.30 -27.14
N ALA A 75 4.31 11.09 -26.09
CA ALA A 75 4.68 12.50 -26.17
C ALA A 75 6.17 12.65 -26.54
N TRP A 76 7.03 11.83 -25.94
CA TRP A 76 8.46 11.78 -26.22
C TRP A 76 8.75 11.38 -27.67
N THR A 77 8.11 10.33 -28.20
CA THR A 77 8.30 9.94 -29.61
C THR A 77 7.83 11.01 -30.57
N ARG A 78 6.68 11.66 -30.31
CA ARG A 78 6.23 12.82 -31.12
C ARG A 78 7.18 14.01 -31.05
N LEU A 79 7.83 14.22 -29.91
CA LEU A 79 8.83 15.29 -29.77
C LEU A 79 10.06 14.97 -30.63
N LEU A 80 10.56 13.73 -30.58
CA LEU A 80 11.68 13.29 -31.42
C LEU A 80 11.34 13.37 -32.91
N ASP A 81 10.11 13.01 -33.29
CA ASP A 81 9.59 13.11 -34.65
C ASP A 81 9.63 14.56 -35.16
N LYS A 82 9.19 15.51 -34.32
CA LYS A 82 9.28 16.96 -34.62
C LYS A 82 10.72 17.48 -34.70
N LEU A 83 11.64 16.86 -33.96
CA LEU A 83 13.06 17.21 -33.95
C LEU A 83 13.85 16.52 -35.07
N GLY A 84 13.22 15.67 -35.89
CA GLY A 84 13.88 14.94 -36.97
C GLY A 84 14.89 13.88 -36.50
N VAL A 85 14.82 13.46 -35.24
CA VAL A 85 15.71 12.43 -34.67
C VAL A 85 15.11 11.06 -34.93
N PHE A 86 15.89 10.11 -35.46
CA PHE A 86 15.45 8.73 -35.64
C PHE A 86 15.05 8.10 -34.30
N TYR A 87 13.87 7.48 -34.24
CA TYR A 87 13.38 6.79 -33.05
C TYR A 87 12.75 5.44 -33.40
N GLU A 88 12.92 4.47 -32.51
CA GLU A 88 12.25 3.18 -32.63
C GLU A 88 10.76 3.27 -32.28
N PRO A 89 9.89 2.47 -32.94
CA PRO A 89 8.45 2.49 -32.68
C PRO A 89 8.14 2.10 -31.22
N PHE A 90 7.18 2.80 -30.62
CA PHE A 90 6.76 2.54 -29.24
C PHE A 90 5.91 1.26 -29.15
N THR A 91 6.40 0.25 -28.44
CA THR A 91 5.77 -1.07 -28.33
C THR A 91 5.02 -1.27 -27.00
N ARG A 92 4.11 -2.24 -26.98
CA ARG A 92 3.41 -2.63 -25.73
C ARG A 92 4.37 -3.13 -24.64
N HIS A 93 5.46 -3.77 -25.05
CA HIS A 93 6.48 -4.32 -24.14
C HIS A 93 7.20 -3.20 -23.38
N GLU A 94 7.55 -2.14 -24.10
CA GLU A 94 8.19 -0.97 -23.52
C GLU A 94 7.28 -0.27 -22.48
N ASN A 95 5.97 -0.23 -22.72
CA ASN A 95 5.01 0.31 -21.75
C ASN A 95 4.94 -0.54 -20.46
N VAL A 96 4.99 -1.88 -20.60
CA VAL A 96 5.06 -2.80 -19.46
C VAL A 96 6.36 -2.61 -18.68
N VAL A 97 7.47 -2.37 -19.36
CA VAL A 97 8.76 -2.05 -18.71
C VAL A 97 8.63 -0.78 -17.86
N VAL A 98 8.05 0.30 -18.39
CA VAL A 98 7.81 1.53 -17.62
C VAL A 98 6.91 1.27 -16.42
N GLN A 99 5.77 0.59 -16.63
CA GLN A 99 4.85 0.26 -15.54
C GLN A 99 5.55 -0.54 -14.43
N THR A 100 6.31 -1.56 -14.79
CA THR A 100 7.03 -2.42 -13.83
C THR A 100 8.06 -1.58 -13.03
N CYS A 101 8.89 -0.78 -13.71
CA CYS A 101 9.88 0.07 -13.06
C CYS A 101 9.25 1.09 -12.10
N VAL A 102 8.19 1.78 -12.53
CA VAL A 102 7.49 2.80 -11.73
C VAL A 102 6.81 2.18 -10.52
N VAL A 103 6.12 1.05 -10.70
CA VAL A 103 5.46 0.34 -9.60
C VAL A 103 6.47 -0.21 -8.61
N ALA A 104 7.59 -0.79 -9.07
CA ALA A 104 8.67 -1.25 -8.19
C ALA A 104 9.25 -0.09 -7.35
N CYS A 105 9.46 1.07 -7.97
CA CYS A 105 9.97 2.27 -7.28
C CYS A 105 8.96 2.80 -6.24
N ALA A 106 7.69 2.99 -6.63
CA ALA A 106 6.66 3.58 -5.76
C ALA A 106 6.15 2.62 -4.68
N SER A 107 6.03 1.32 -4.96
CA SER A 107 5.63 0.31 -3.97
C SER A 107 6.64 0.18 -2.83
N MET A 108 7.90 0.55 -3.08
CA MET A 108 8.94 0.60 -2.05
C MET A 108 8.67 1.67 -0.98
N THR A 109 7.88 2.71 -1.26
CA THR A 109 7.45 3.66 -0.22
C THR A 109 6.60 2.98 0.87
N TYR A 110 5.76 2.03 0.49
CA TYR A 110 4.93 1.25 1.42
C TYR A 110 5.68 0.02 1.96
N SER A 111 6.24 -0.82 1.09
CA SER A 111 6.92 -2.05 1.47
C SER A 111 8.23 -1.82 2.22
N GLY A 112 8.90 -0.69 1.97
CA GLY A 112 10.03 -0.18 2.74
C GLY A 112 9.62 0.38 4.11
N GLY A 113 8.34 0.52 4.42
CA GLY A 113 7.88 0.86 5.76
C GLY A 113 8.34 2.22 6.28
N PHE A 114 8.49 3.20 5.38
CA PHE A 114 8.91 4.56 5.71
C PHE A 114 8.01 5.25 6.76
N GLY A 115 6.69 5.01 6.72
CA GLY A 115 5.76 5.46 7.79
C GLY A 115 5.28 4.35 8.73
N SER A 116 5.95 3.20 8.75
CA SER A 116 5.64 2.09 9.65
C SER A 116 6.86 1.71 10.49
N TYR A 117 7.55 0.61 10.18
CA TYR A 117 8.65 0.11 11.01
C TYR A 117 9.87 1.03 11.02
N LEU A 118 10.13 1.80 9.96
CA LEU A 118 11.28 2.70 9.92
C LEU A 118 11.09 3.85 10.90
N LEU A 119 9.96 4.57 10.79
CA LEU A 119 9.63 5.66 11.70
C LEU A 119 9.30 5.18 13.13
N ALA A 120 8.94 3.91 13.30
CA ALA A 120 8.76 3.31 14.63
C ALA A 120 10.07 3.24 15.45
N MET A 121 11.24 3.31 14.79
CA MET A 121 12.55 3.31 15.46
C MET A 121 13.00 4.70 15.95
N ASP A 122 12.37 5.76 15.45
CA ASP A 122 12.67 7.17 15.69
C ASP A 122 12.48 7.61 17.17
N HIS A 123 13.28 8.55 17.65
CA HIS A 123 13.21 9.02 19.05
C HIS A 123 11.87 9.66 19.38
N ARG A 124 11.29 10.46 18.49
CA ARG A 124 10.03 11.15 18.77
C ARG A 124 8.86 10.18 18.85
N THR A 125 8.87 9.17 17.99
CA THR A 125 7.90 8.07 18.07
C THR A 125 8.12 7.27 19.36
N ALA A 126 9.36 7.15 19.83
CA ALA A 126 9.68 6.53 21.11
C ALA A 126 9.17 7.30 22.31
N GLU A 127 9.38 8.62 22.39
CA GLU A 127 8.90 9.47 23.48
C GLU A 127 7.39 9.43 23.63
N LYS A 128 6.66 9.41 22.50
CA LYS A 128 5.20 9.36 22.51
C LYS A 128 4.64 8.03 23.00
N ILE A 129 5.40 6.93 22.87
CA ILE A 129 4.89 5.57 23.02
C ILE A 129 5.46 4.88 24.25
N ASN A 130 6.75 5.02 24.53
CA ASN A 130 7.37 4.34 25.65
C ASN A 130 6.84 4.89 26.99
N THR A 131 6.65 3.99 27.95
CA THR A 131 6.07 4.29 29.28
C THR A 131 7.12 4.67 30.33
N GLY A 132 8.42 4.62 29.99
CA GLY A 132 9.55 4.92 30.88
C GLY A 132 10.74 5.54 30.12
N GLU A 133 11.89 5.69 30.78
CA GLU A 133 13.11 6.26 30.17
C GLU A 133 13.47 5.51 28.88
N VAL A 134 13.66 6.28 27.82
CA VAL A 134 13.97 5.75 26.51
C VAL A 134 15.42 5.26 26.50
N ASN A 135 15.61 3.95 26.71
CA ASN A 135 16.94 3.35 26.58
C ASN A 135 17.48 3.61 25.16
N GLY A 136 18.67 4.23 25.06
CA GLY A 136 19.28 4.59 23.78
C GLY A 136 19.50 3.40 22.83
N ARG A 137 19.46 2.16 23.31
CA ARG A 137 19.50 0.95 22.46
C ARG A 137 18.18 0.62 21.77
N ASN A 138 17.05 1.10 22.29
CA ASN A 138 15.68 0.89 21.78
C ASN A 138 15.19 2.06 20.90
N VAL A 139 16.11 2.88 20.43
CA VAL A 139 15.89 3.95 19.45
C VAL A 139 17.01 3.93 18.42
N SER A 140 16.67 4.25 17.18
CA SER A 140 17.65 4.43 16.11
C SER A 140 17.16 5.50 15.15
N GLU A 141 17.89 6.60 15.08
CA GLU A 141 17.62 7.67 14.13
C GLU A 141 17.82 7.22 12.67
N PRO A 142 16.89 7.57 11.77
CA PRO A 142 16.97 7.20 10.36
C PRO A 142 17.91 8.16 9.62
N THR A 143 19.20 7.82 9.55
CA THR A 143 20.16 8.58 8.72
C THR A 143 20.09 8.15 7.26
N LEU A 144 20.09 9.11 6.34
CA LEU A 144 20.00 8.87 4.89
C LEU A 144 20.94 7.74 4.38
N PRO A 145 22.25 7.74 4.65
CA PRO A 145 23.14 6.69 4.17
C PRO A 145 22.83 5.31 4.78
N ARG A 146 22.40 5.25 6.05
CA ARG A 146 22.05 3.99 6.72
C ARG A 146 20.79 3.39 6.09
N ILE A 147 19.78 4.23 5.82
CA ILE A 147 18.52 3.81 5.20
C ILE A 147 18.77 3.32 3.77
N MET A 148 19.55 4.06 2.97
CA MET A 148 19.91 3.62 1.61
C MET A 148 20.63 2.27 1.65
N ALA A 149 21.67 2.14 2.48
CA ALA A 149 22.42 0.89 2.61
C ALA A 149 21.51 -0.28 3.06
N PHE A 150 20.62 -0.05 4.02
CA PHE A 150 19.67 -1.05 4.50
C PHE A 150 18.77 -1.57 3.37
N TYR A 151 18.19 -0.68 2.56
CA TYR A 151 17.32 -1.11 1.46
C TYR A 151 18.07 -1.76 0.30
N PHE A 152 19.28 -1.31 -0.04
CA PHE A 152 20.10 -1.99 -1.04
C PHE A 152 20.38 -3.45 -0.65
N LEU A 153 20.44 -3.77 0.65
CA LEU A 153 20.67 -5.12 1.14
C LEU A 153 19.41 -6.01 1.07
N ILE A 154 18.21 -5.45 1.29
CA ILE A 154 16.99 -6.26 1.47
C ILE A 154 16.04 -6.26 0.26
N SER A 155 15.96 -5.16 -0.51
CA SER A 155 14.89 -4.97 -1.49
C SER A 155 14.96 -5.91 -2.70
N PHE A 156 16.17 -6.38 -3.05
CA PHE A 156 16.36 -7.28 -4.20
C PHE A 156 16.06 -8.74 -3.88
N VAL A 157 16.03 -9.11 -2.60
CA VAL A 157 15.91 -10.52 -2.18
C VAL A 157 14.53 -11.09 -2.54
N GLY A 158 13.46 -10.29 -2.39
CA GLY A 158 12.11 -10.69 -2.78
C GLY A 158 11.96 -11.00 -4.27
N ILE A 159 12.67 -10.24 -5.12
CA ILE A 159 12.67 -10.46 -6.58
C ILE A 159 13.24 -11.84 -6.89
N LEU A 160 14.37 -12.21 -6.28
CA LEU A 160 15.04 -13.48 -6.54
C LEU A 160 14.29 -14.68 -5.93
N ALA A 161 13.68 -14.51 -4.76
CA ALA A 161 12.96 -15.56 -4.06
C ALA A 161 11.80 -16.13 -4.89
N ILE A 162 11.11 -15.30 -5.66
CA ILE A 162 9.88 -15.69 -6.37
C ILE A 162 10.10 -16.20 -7.80
N ILE A 163 11.27 -15.95 -8.41
CA ILE A 163 11.59 -16.38 -9.79
C ILE A 163 11.36 -17.88 -10.02
N PRO A 164 11.81 -18.81 -9.14
CA PRO A 164 11.57 -20.24 -9.35
C PRO A 164 10.08 -20.61 -9.36
N MET A 165 9.26 -19.85 -8.64
CA MET A 165 7.84 -20.13 -8.43
C MET A 165 6.94 -19.64 -9.58
N ARG A 166 7.46 -18.80 -10.50
CA ARG A 166 6.65 -18.20 -11.58
C ARG A 166 5.96 -19.23 -12.47
N LYS A 167 6.63 -20.35 -12.81
CA LYS A 167 6.06 -21.40 -13.66
C LYS A 167 4.88 -22.08 -12.96
N THR A 168 5.04 -22.34 -11.68
CA THR A 168 4.02 -23.00 -10.85
C THR A 168 2.80 -22.09 -10.70
N MET A 169 2.99 -20.80 -10.43
CA MET A 169 1.88 -19.89 -10.13
C MET A 169 1.14 -19.39 -11.39
N ILE A 170 1.88 -19.01 -12.44
CA ILE A 170 1.29 -18.42 -13.65
C ILE A 170 0.81 -19.48 -14.64
N ILE A 171 1.60 -20.54 -14.88
CA ILE A 171 1.28 -21.56 -15.89
C ILE A 171 0.51 -22.72 -15.27
N ARG A 172 1.02 -23.33 -14.19
CA ARG A 172 0.43 -24.56 -13.63
C ARG A 172 -0.86 -24.27 -12.85
N HIS A 173 -0.85 -23.31 -11.94
CA HIS A 173 -2.03 -22.93 -11.14
C HIS A 173 -2.92 -21.88 -11.80
N ARG A 174 -2.47 -21.25 -12.89
CA ARG A 174 -3.21 -20.20 -13.64
C ARG A 174 -3.85 -19.15 -12.74
N LEU A 175 -3.12 -18.71 -11.72
CA LEU A 175 -3.61 -17.67 -10.81
C LEU A 175 -3.99 -16.41 -11.59
N THR A 176 -5.06 -15.76 -11.16
CA THR A 176 -5.67 -14.65 -11.90
C THR A 176 -4.82 -13.39 -11.74
N PHE A 177 -4.31 -13.10 -10.54
CA PHE A 177 -3.65 -11.83 -10.19
C PHE A 177 -4.43 -10.63 -10.76
N PRO A 178 -5.56 -10.24 -10.13
CA PRO A 178 -6.51 -9.31 -10.73
C PRO A 178 -5.89 -7.97 -11.17
N SER A 179 -5.09 -7.30 -10.33
CA SER A 179 -4.35 -6.07 -10.70
C SER A 179 -3.45 -6.24 -11.93
N GLY A 180 -2.63 -7.30 -11.98
CA GLY A 180 -1.75 -7.57 -13.12
C GLY A 180 -2.53 -7.91 -14.39
N SER A 181 -3.61 -8.67 -14.26
CA SER A 181 -4.52 -8.96 -15.38
C SER A 181 -5.21 -7.71 -15.90
N ALA A 182 -5.74 -6.85 -15.03
CA ALA A 182 -6.38 -5.59 -15.41
C ALA A 182 -5.39 -4.66 -16.13
N THR A 183 -4.16 -4.57 -15.61
CA THR A 183 -3.08 -3.77 -16.18
C THR A 183 -2.68 -4.29 -17.57
N ALA A 184 -2.59 -5.61 -17.77
CA ALA A 184 -2.31 -6.19 -19.09
C ALA A 184 -3.40 -5.90 -20.11
N HIS A 185 -4.67 -6.07 -19.74
CA HIS A 185 -5.80 -5.77 -20.63
C HIS A 185 -5.80 -4.29 -21.02
N LEU A 186 -5.52 -3.42 -20.06
CA LEU A 186 -5.42 -1.98 -20.27
C LEU A 186 -4.25 -1.63 -21.21
N ILE A 187 -3.05 -2.15 -20.99
CA ILE A 187 -1.90 -1.91 -21.87
C ILE A 187 -2.16 -2.44 -23.29
N ASN A 188 -2.68 -3.67 -23.42
CA ASN A 188 -3.04 -4.21 -24.73
C ASN A 188 -4.08 -3.32 -25.44
N SER A 189 -5.06 -2.78 -24.70
CA SER A 189 -6.06 -1.89 -25.28
C SER A 189 -5.47 -0.59 -25.84
N PHE A 190 -4.49 0.03 -25.16
CA PHE A 190 -3.90 1.30 -25.60
C PHE A 190 -3.15 1.24 -26.92
N HIS A 191 -2.63 0.06 -27.26
CA HIS A 191 -1.93 -0.17 -28.52
C HIS A 191 -2.87 -0.57 -29.67
N THR A 192 -4.20 -0.55 -29.45
CA THR A 192 -5.21 -0.63 -30.51
C THR A 192 -5.67 0.77 -30.94
N PRO A 193 -6.11 0.98 -32.20
CA PRO A 193 -6.54 2.30 -32.68
C PRO A 193 -7.74 2.86 -31.91
N TYR A 194 -8.71 2.01 -31.55
CA TYR A 194 -9.85 2.42 -30.73
C TYR A 194 -9.43 2.74 -29.28
N GLY A 195 -8.64 1.88 -28.66
CA GLY A 195 -8.19 2.09 -27.29
C GLY A 195 -7.24 3.28 -27.12
N ALA A 196 -6.48 3.67 -28.16
CA ALA A 196 -5.69 4.89 -28.13
C ALA A 196 -6.54 6.18 -28.00
N MET A 197 -7.75 6.21 -28.59
CA MET A 197 -8.68 7.33 -28.42
C MET A 197 -9.25 7.37 -26.99
N GLN A 198 -9.60 6.21 -26.45
CA GLN A 198 -10.08 6.07 -25.08
C GLN A 198 -9.00 6.43 -24.06
N ALA A 199 -7.76 5.99 -24.27
CA ALA A 199 -6.60 6.34 -23.47
C ALA A 199 -6.38 7.86 -23.43
N LYS A 200 -6.54 8.55 -24.56
CA LYS A 200 -6.44 10.02 -24.62
C LYS A 200 -7.49 10.68 -23.71
N LYS A 201 -8.73 10.19 -23.73
CA LYS A 201 -9.80 10.68 -22.83
C LYS A 201 -9.48 10.39 -21.36
N GLN A 202 -9.00 9.19 -21.04
CA GLN A 202 -8.59 8.81 -19.69
C GLN A 202 -7.45 9.69 -19.17
N VAL A 203 -6.39 9.90 -19.95
CA VAL A 203 -5.28 10.79 -19.57
C VAL A 203 -5.79 12.22 -19.37
N SER A 204 -6.63 12.74 -20.27
CA SER A 204 -7.18 14.08 -20.14
C SER A 204 -8.01 14.23 -18.86
N LEU A 205 -8.85 13.24 -18.54
CA LEU A 205 -9.63 13.22 -17.30
C LEU A 205 -8.72 13.18 -16.07
N MET A 206 -7.68 12.36 -16.10
CA MET A 206 -6.72 12.25 -15.00
C MET A 206 -5.94 13.56 -14.80
N ILE A 207 -5.49 14.21 -15.87
CA ILE A 207 -4.81 15.51 -15.78
C ILE A 207 -5.77 16.58 -15.26
N HIS A 208 -7.00 16.64 -15.76
CA HIS A 208 -8.00 17.63 -15.29
C HIS A 208 -8.37 17.42 -13.82
N SER A 209 -8.55 16.16 -13.39
CA SER A 209 -8.84 15.85 -11.99
C SER A 209 -7.62 16.06 -11.08
N CYS A 210 -6.42 15.77 -11.56
CA CYS A 210 -5.16 16.09 -10.89
C CYS A 210 -4.99 17.60 -10.70
N LEU A 211 -5.18 18.40 -11.75
CA LEU A 211 -5.12 19.86 -11.64
C LEU A 211 -6.25 20.40 -10.75
N GLY A 212 -7.47 19.88 -10.89
CA GLY A 212 -8.60 20.28 -10.05
C GLY A 212 -8.34 20.03 -8.57
N SER A 213 -7.83 18.84 -8.22
CA SER A 213 -7.47 18.52 -6.83
C SER A 213 -6.26 19.33 -6.35
N PHE A 214 -5.23 19.51 -7.19
CA PHE A 214 -4.06 20.33 -6.85
C PHE A 214 -4.43 21.78 -6.53
N PHE A 215 -5.26 22.42 -7.37
CA PHE A 215 -5.74 23.78 -7.12
C PHE A 215 -6.68 23.85 -5.92
N MET A 216 -7.49 22.80 -5.67
CA MET A 216 -8.30 22.73 -4.46
C MET A 216 -7.41 22.67 -3.20
N SER A 217 -6.32 21.92 -3.21
CA SER A 217 -5.37 21.85 -2.09
C SER A 217 -4.63 23.19 -1.88
N ILE A 218 -4.23 23.88 -2.95
CA ILE A 218 -3.71 25.26 -2.87
C ILE A 218 -4.74 26.19 -2.24
N PHE A 219 -5.99 26.10 -2.70
CA PHE A 219 -7.06 26.94 -2.19
C PHE A 219 -7.31 26.67 -0.70
N GLN A 220 -7.35 25.40 -0.27
CA GLN A 220 -7.45 25.02 1.14
C GLN A 220 -6.28 25.53 1.98
N TRP A 221 -5.06 25.51 1.43
CA TRP A 221 -3.86 26.01 2.08
C TRP A 221 -3.94 27.49 2.44
N PHE A 222 -4.46 28.34 1.56
CA PHE A 222 -4.59 29.78 1.83
C PHE A 222 -5.38 30.11 3.11
N TYR A 223 -6.29 29.22 3.52
CA TYR A 223 -7.15 29.39 4.70
C TYR A 223 -6.65 28.67 5.97
N SER A 224 -5.52 27.97 5.92
CA SER A 224 -5.02 27.14 7.02
C SER A 224 -4.03 27.88 7.96
N GLY A 225 -4.15 29.19 8.12
CA GLY A 225 -3.18 30.08 8.79
C GLY A 225 -2.89 29.83 10.28
N GLY A 226 -3.40 28.76 10.90
CA GLY A 226 -3.20 28.48 12.32
C GLY A 226 -3.73 27.12 12.81
N PRO A 227 -3.54 26.79 14.11
CA PRO A 227 -4.05 25.55 14.71
C PRO A 227 -5.58 25.52 14.70
N HIS A 228 -6.16 24.43 14.16
CA HIS A 228 -7.61 24.29 13.93
C HIS A 228 -8.23 25.39 13.04
N CYS A 229 -7.41 25.98 12.17
CA CYS A 229 -7.86 26.93 11.16
C CYS A 229 -7.91 26.27 9.78
N GLY A 230 -8.95 26.55 9.02
CA GLY A 230 -9.07 26.08 7.64
C GLY A 230 -10.48 25.72 7.24
N MET A 231 -10.77 25.85 5.95
CA MET A 231 -12.01 25.32 5.36
C MET A 231 -12.10 23.79 5.44
N THR A 232 -10.96 23.13 5.67
CA THR A 232 -10.84 21.70 5.96
C THR A 232 -11.51 21.30 7.28
N PHE A 233 -11.74 22.25 8.19
CA PHE A 233 -12.34 22.04 9.50
C PHE A 233 -13.79 22.55 9.59
N PHE A 234 -14.53 22.51 8.48
CA PHE A 234 -15.92 22.96 8.46
C PHE A 234 -16.82 22.01 9.30
N PRO A 235 -17.57 22.50 10.31
CA PRO A 235 -18.39 21.66 11.18
C PRO A 235 -19.70 21.21 10.50
N SER A 236 -19.61 20.36 9.48
CA SER A 236 -20.74 19.92 8.65
C SER A 236 -21.88 19.26 9.43
N PHE A 237 -21.56 18.58 10.54
CA PHE A 237 -22.51 17.81 11.35
C PHE A 237 -22.77 18.45 12.72
N GLY A 238 -22.38 19.71 12.93
CA GLY A 238 -22.47 20.42 14.20
C GLY A 238 -21.16 20.42 15.01
N LEU A 239 -21.07 21.31 16.00
CA LEU A 239 -19.85 21.56 16.78
C LEU A 239 -19.44 20.38 17.69
N ASP A 240 -20.41 19.69 18.29
CA ASP A 240 -20.13 18.53 19.14
C ASP A 240 -19.57 17.34 18.33
N ALA A 241 -20.12 17.12 17.13
CA ALA A 241 -19.62 16.11 16.20
C ALA A 241 -18.23 16.48 15.68
N PHE A 242 -18.01 17.78 15.38
CA PHE A 242 -16.73 18.31 14.96
C PHE A 242 -15.63 18.10 16.02
N ASN A 243 -15.91 18.36 17.30
CA ASN A 243 -14.96 18.11 18.40
C ASN A 243 -14.58 16.63 18.54
N ARG A 244 -15.47 15.72 18.12
CA ARG A 244 -15.21 14.27 18.05
C ARG A 244 -14.54 13.82 16.74
N GLY A 245 -14.24 14.76 15.85
CA GLY A 245 -13.60 14.52 14.56
C GLY A 245 -14.55 14.07 13.43
N PHE A 246 -15.87 14.16 13.63
CA PHE A 246 -16.87 13.89 12.59
C PHE A 246 -17.17 15.16 11.80
N TYR A 247 -16.49 15.32 10.66
CA TYR A 247 -16.72 16.40 9.71
C TYR A 247 -16.35 15.96 8.29
N LEU A 248 -16.78 16.74 7.29
CA LEU A 248 -16.37 16.53 5.90
C LEU A 248 -15.14 17.40 5.62
N ASN A 249 -14.01 16.76 5.38
CA ASN A 249 -12.79 17.46 4.98
C ASN A 249 -12.76 17.66 3.45
N LEU A 250 -13.44 16.78 2.70
CA LEU A 250 -13.48 16.78 1.23
C LEU A 250 -12.07 16.76 0.62
N ASN A 251 -11.14 16.05 1.26
CA ASN A 251 -9.80 15.91 0.71
C ASN A 251 -9.86 15.00 -0.52
N GLY A 252 -9.37 15.49 -1.66
CA GLY A 252 -9.36 14.76 -2.94
C GLY A 252 -8.67 13.40 -2.84
N THR A 253 -7.62 13.28 -2.02
CA THR A 253 -6.94 12.02 -1.74
C THR A 253 -7.88 10.99 -1.10
N TYR A 254 -8.58 11.35 -0.02
CA TYR A 254 -9.45 10.39 0.68
C TYR A 254 -10.69 10.03 -0.13
N VAL A 255 -11.27 11.00 -0.84
CA VAL A 255 -12.36 10.75 -1.79
C VAL A 255 -11.89 9.80 -2.90
N GLY A 256 -10.71 10.04 -3.48
CA GLY A 256 -10.13 9.17 -4.50
C GLY A 256 -9.82 7.75 -3.99
N VAL A 257 -9.21 7.63 -2.81
CA VAL A 257 -8.99 6.32 -2.17
C VAL A 257 -10.32 5.61 -1.92
N GLY A 258 -11.36 6.34 -1.51
CA GLY A 258 -12.72 5.83 -1.32
C GLY A 258 -13.42 5.35 -2.59
N MET A 259 -13.09 5.93 -3.75
CA MET A 259 -13.57 5.49 -5.06
C MET A 259 -12.88 4.19 -5.52
N ILE A 260 -11.57 4.02 -5.24
CA ILE A 260 -10.82 2.82 -5.65
C ILE A 260 -11.08 1.65 -4.69
N SER A 261 -11.23 1.94 -3.40
CA SER A 261 -11.39 0.92 -2.37
C SER A 261 -12.78 0.27 -2.43
N PRO A 262 -12.91 -1.05 -2.18
CA PRO A 262 -14.20 -1.70 -2.07
C PRO A 262 -15.11 -0.99 -1.05
N TYR A 263 -16.36 -0.72 -1.43
CA TYR A 263 -17.33 -0.01 -0.57
C TYR A 263 -17.48 -0.65 0.81
N LEU A 264 -17.32 -1.98 0.91
CA LEU A 264 -17.37 -2.71 2.17
C LEU A 264 -16.31 -2.22 3.15
N ILE A 265 -15.09 -1.91 2.70
CA ILE A 265 -14.01 -1.41 3.55
C ILE A 265 -14.37 -0.02 4.07
N ASN A 266 -14.85 0.87 3.20
CA ASN A 266 -15.19 2.24 3.58
C ASN A 266 -16.36 2.29 4.59
N ILE A 267 -17.42 1.50 4.35
CA ILE A 267 -18.52 1.38 5.31
C ILE A 267 -18.03 0.77 6.63
N SER A 268 -17.15 -0.23 6.58
CA SER A 268 -16.59 -0.83 7.80
C SER A 268 -15.72 0.16 8.58
N MET A 269 -14.95 1.00 7.90
CA MET A 269 -14.21 2.10 8.52
C MET A 269 -15.16 3.11 9.17
N LEU A 270 -16.27 3.46 8.52
CA LEU A 270 -17.27 4.36 9.08
C LEU A 270 -17.94 3.78 10.32
N VAL A 271 -18.37 2.51 10.26
CA VAL A 271 -18.94 1.79 11.41
C VAL A 271 -17.95 1.73 12.56
N GLY A 272 -16.69 1.40 12.27
CA GLY A 272 -15.63 1.40 13.28
C GLY A 272 -15.41 2.78 13.88
N ALA A 273 -15.44 3.85 13.08
CA ALA A 273 -15.28 5.24 13.55
C ALA A 273 -16.43 5.65 14.47
N ILE A 274 -17.67 5.29 14.12
CA ILE A 274 -18.86 5.54 14.96
C ILE A 274 -18.73 4.81 16.30
N ILE A 275 -18.33 3.53 16.29
CA ILE A 275 -18.16 2.75 17.52
C ILE A 275 -17.04 3.33 18.38
N SER A 276 -15.88 3.63 17.79
CA SER A 276 -14.68 4.06 18.51
C SER A 276 -14.80 5.51 18.99
N TRP A 277 -14.90 6.48 18.08
CA TRP A 277 -14.93 7.91 18.39
C TRP A 277 -16.31 8.40 18.82
N GLY A 278 -17.39 7.74 18.40
CA GLY A 278 -18.74 8.13 18.79
C GLY A 278 -19.10 7.68 20.21
N PHE A 279 -18.72 6.47 20.60
CA PHE A 279 -19.16 5.85 21.86
C PHE A 279 -18.00 5.46 22.79
N MET A 280 -17.01 4.71 22.31
CA MET A 280 -15.98 4.12 23.19
C MET A 280 -15.04 5.16 23.81
N TRP A 281 -14.44 6.04 23.01
CA TRP A 281 -13.48 7.03 23.52
C TRP A 281 -14.14 8.02 24.48
N PRO A 282 -15.30 8.62 24.18
CA PRO A 282 -16.01 9.46 25.13
C PRO A 282 -16.35 8.74 26.43
N TYR A 283 -16.70 7.45 26.36
CA TYR A 283 -16.97 6.66 27.57
C TYR A 283 -15.71 6.47 28.43
N ILE A 284 -14.57 6.16 27.81
CA ILE A 284 -13.29 6.00 28.52
C ILE A 284 -12.81 7.33 29.10
N GLU A 285 -13.04 8.45 28.42
CA GLU A 285 -12.74 9.80 28.92
C GLU A 285 -13.48 10.10 30.23
N THR A 286 -14.74 9.66 30.38
CA THR A 286 -15.45 9.82 31.67
C THR A 286 -14.86 9.04 32.85
N LYS A 287 -13.90 8.13 32.58
CA LYS A 287 -13.21 7.30 33.59
C LYS A 287 -11.80 7.78 33.90
N GLU A 288 -11.43 8.95 33.41
CA GLU A 288 -10.20 9.64 33.80
C GLU A 288 -10.05 9.74 35.33
N GLY A 289 -8.84 9.52 35.83
CA GLY A 289 -8.54 9.45 37.27
C GLY A 289 -8.79 8.08 37.91
N SER A 290 -9.63 7.22 37.31
CA SER A 290 -9.93 5.87 37.85
C SER A 290 -9.30 4.74 37.04
N TRP A 291 -9.34 4.83 35.71
CA TRP A 291 -8.82 3.83 34.78
C TRP A 291 -7.42 4.18 34.27
N TYR A 292 -7.12 5.48 34.19
CA TYR A 292 -5.80 6.04 33.86
C TYR A 292 -5.60 7.37 34.61
N ALA A 293 -4.35 7.79 34.80
CA ALA A 293 -4.02 9.01 35.56
C ALA A 293 -4.35 10.28 34.76
N ALA A 294 -4.84 11.32 35.45
CA ALA A 294 -5.26 12.58 34.84
C ALA A 294 -4.09 13.50 34.44
N ASP A 295 -2.90 13.31 35.02
CA ASP A 295 -1.74 14.19 34.82
C ASP A 295 -0.83 13.76 33.64
N LEU A 296 -1.34 12.95 32.72
CA LEU A 296 -0.56 12.38 31.61
C LEU A 296 -0.65 13.25 30.35
N GLN A 297 0.47 13.40 29.63
CA GLN A 297 0.47 13.99 28.29
C GLN A 297 -0.54 13.28 27.38
N GLU A 298 -1.29 14.04 26.58
CA GLU A 298 -2.31 13.56 25.62
C GLU A 298 -1.80 12.47 24.65
N GLY A 299 -0.48 12.32 24.51
CA GLY A 299 0.20 11.32 23.68
C GLY A 299 0.44 9.94 24.32
N SER A 300 0.47 9.84 25.66
CA SER A 300 1.04 8.68 26.37
C SER A 300 0.21 7.40 26.24
N LEU A 301 0.88 6.24 26.11
CA LEU A 301 0.24 4.91 26.19
C LEU A 301 -0.36 4.61 27.58
N ARG A 302 0.05 5.32 28.64
CA ARG A 302 -0.57 5.23 29.96
C ARG A 302 -1.90 5.97 30.06
N GLY A 303 -2.23 6.81 29.07
CA GLY A 303 -3.50 7.53 28.98
C GLY A 303 -4.48 6.88 28.00
N ILE A 304 -5.39 7.69 27.46
CA ILE A 304 -6.42 7.23 26.52
C ILE A 304 -5.85 6.58 25.24
N ASN A 305 -4.68 7.03 24.78
CA ASN A 305 -4.03 6.48 23.58
C ASN A 305 -3.63 5.02 23.75
N GLY A 306 -3.39 4.56 24.99
CA GLY A 306 -3.22 3.13 25.27
C GLY A 306 -4.43 2.34 24.77
N TYR A 307 -5.63 2.69 25.19
CA TYR A 307 -6.84 1.99 24.76
C TYR A 307 -7.07 2.07 23.24
N LYS A 308 -6.78 3.22 22.61
CA LYS A 308 -6.88 3.40 21.14
C LYS A 308 -5.93 2.44 20.40
N VAL A 309 -4.66 2.44 20.79
CA VAL A 309 -3.60 1.65 20.13
C VAL A 309 -3.77 0.16 20.40
N PHE A 310 -3.99 -0.25 21.65
CA PHE A 310 -4.14 -1.66 22.02
C PHE A 310 -5.45 -2.28 21.55
N GLY A 311 -6.54 -1.52 21.48
CA GLY A 311 -7.78 -1.97 20.85
C GLY A 311 -7.59 -2.25 19.37
N ALA A 312 -6.92 -1.34 18.65
CA ALA A 312 -6.57 -1.54 17.24
C ALA A 312 -5.64 -2.74 17.04
N ILE A 313 -4.61 -2.90 17.88
CA ILE A 313 -3.68 -4.04 17.85
C ILE A 313 -4.42 -5.36 18.04
N GLY A 314 -5.31 -5.44 19.04
CA GLY A 314 -6.10 -6.65 19.31
C GLY A 314 -6.90 -7.09 18.08
N MET A 315 -7.63 -6.16 17.45
CA MET A 315 -8.39 -6.47 16.24
C MET A 315 -7.49 -6.85 15.05
N ILE A 316 -6.40 -6.13 14.83
CA ILE A 316 -5.46 -6.35 13.73
C ILE A 316 -4.75 -7.71 13.88
N LEU A 317 -4.32 -8.08 15.08
CA LEU A 317 -3.70 -9.37 15.35
C LEU A 317 -4.72 -10.50 15.21
N GLY A 318 -5.96 -10.31 15.69
CA GLY A 318 -7.03 -11.30 15.53
C GLY A 318 -7.33 -11.58 14.06
N ASP A 319 -7.57 -10.54 13.27
CA ASP A 319 -7.75 -10.65 11.82
C ASP A 319 -6.51 -11.28 11.15
N GLY A 320 -5.32 -10.79 11.47
CA GLY A 320 -4.07 -11.29 10.89
C GLY A 320 -3.82 -12.77 11.13
N ILE A 321 -4.03 -13.26 12.36
CA ILE A 321 -3.87 -14.68 12.70
C ILE A 321 -4.94 -15.51 12.01
N PHE A 322 -6.20 -15.07 12.00
CA PHE A 322 -7.27 -15.80 11.32
C PHE A 322 -7.00 -15.96 9.83
N GLN A 323 -6.64 -14.87 9.15
CA GLN A 323 -6.32 -14.89 7.71
C GLN A 323 -5.12 -15.79 7.42
N LEU A 324 -4.06 -15.71 8.24
CA LEU A 324 -2.89 -16.58 8.10
C LEU A 324 -3.27 -18.06 8.18
N VAL A 325 -4.08 -18.45 9.17
CA VAL A 325 -4.54 -19.83 9.33
C VAL A 325 -5.41 -20.27 8.16
N VAL A 326 -6.40 -19.46 7.75
CA VAL A 326 -7.31 -19.79 6.64
C VAL A 326 -6.53 -19.95 5.33
N ILE A 327 -5.58 -19.06 5.04
CA ILE A 327 -4.77 -19.13 3.82
C ILE A 327 -3.84 -20.32 3.86
N MET A 328 -3.19 -20.60 4.99
CA MET A 328 -2.34 -21.77 5.12
C MET A 328 -3.16 -23.05 4.87
N VAL A 329 -4.34 -23.15 5.47
CA VAL A 329 -5.24 -24.31 5.27
C VAL A 329 -5.71 -24.41 3.82
N ARG A 330 -6.19 -23.33 3.21
CA ARG A 330 -6.63 -23.32 1.80
C ARG A 330 -5.49 -23.66 0.85
N THR A 331 -4.31 -23.10 1.05
CA THR A 331 -3.13 -23.37 0.23
C THR A 331 -2.75 -24.84 0.33
N LEU A 332 -2.71 -25.40 1.55
CA LEU A 332 -2.45 -26.83 1.77
C LEU A 332 -3.52 -27.72 1.15
N GLN A 333 -4.80 -27.37 1.27
CA GLN A 333 -5.91 -28.11 0.68
C GLN A 333 -5.85 -28.11 -0.85
N THR A 334 -5.67 -26.94 -1.47
CA THR A 334 -5.55 -26.81 -2.92
C THR A 334 -4.30 -27.53 -3.45
N MET A 335 -3.18 -27.46 -2.74
CA MET A 335 -1.98 -28.22 -3.09
C MET A 335 -2.21 -29.73 -3.00
N ARG A 336 -2.89 -30.22 -1.96
CA ARG A 336 -3.26 -31.63 -1.84
C ARG A 336 -4.22 -32.07 -2.94
N HIS A 337 -5.24 -31.27 -3.24
CA HIS A 337 -6.20 -31.57 -4.31
C HIS A 337 -5.50 -31.70 -5.67
N HIS A 338 -4.62 -30.76 -6.01
CA HIS A 338 -3.84 -30.84 -7.25
C HIS A 338 -2.79 -31.96 -7.25
N GLN A 339 -2.24 -32.34 -6.10
CA GLN A 339 -1.36 -33.52 -6.00
C GLN A 339 -2.15 -34.82 -6.22
N LEU A 340 -3.37 -34.89 -5.69
CA LEU A 340 -4.29 -36.01 -5.89
C LEU A 340 -4.72 -36.07 -7.37
N GLU A 341 -5.13 -34.96 -7.98
CA GLU A 341 -5.45 -34.89 -9.41
C GLU A 341 -4.24 -35.26 -10.29
N ALA A 342 -3.02 -34.84 -9.92
CA ALA A 342 -1.82 -35.22 -10.64
C ALA A 342 -1.48 -36.71 -10.48
N ALA A 343 -1.71 -37.29 -9.30
CA ALA A 343 -1.54 -38.71 -9.03
C ALA A 343 -2.62 -39.56 -9.72
N GLU A 344 -3.87 -39.07 -9.78
CA GLU A 344 -4.98 -39.67 -10.52
C GLU A 344 -4.75 -39.57 -12.03
N ALA A 345 -4.26 -38.43 -12.53
CA ALA A 345 -3.85 -38.27 -13.91
C ALA A 345 -2.71 -39.26 -14.23
N LEU A 346 -1.66 -39.36 -13.41
CA LEU A 346 -0.58 -40.34 -13.57
C LEU A 346 -1.04 -41.80 -13.56
N ARG A 347 -2.08 -42.12 -12.78
CA ARG A 347 -2.72 -43.45 -12.80
C ARG A 347 -3.55 -43.67 -14.06
N SER A 348 -4.29 -42.66 -14.50
CA SER A 348 -5.04 -42.63 -15.76
C SER A 348 -4.11 -42.73 -16.98
N PHE A 349 -2.91 -42.15 -16.94
CA PHE A 349 -1.88 -42.23 -18.00
C PHE A 349 -1.28 -43.63 -18.19
N SER A 350 -1.54 -44.59 -17.30
CA SER A 350 -1.16 -45.99 -17.55
C SER A 350 -2.10 -46.71 -18.54
N ASP A 351 -3.27 -46.12 -18.82
CA ASP A 351 -4.23 -46.57 -19.82
C ASP A 351 -4.51 -45.46 -20.84
N ALA A 352 -4.19 -45.71 -22.10
CA ALA A 352 -4.45 -44.89 -23.29
C ALA A 352 -3.48 -43.74 -23.61
N ASN A 353 -2.79 -43.92 -24.74
CA ASN A 353 -2.04 -42.95 -25.55
C ASN A 353 -2.90 -41.80 -26.11
N ALA A 354 -3.75 -41.15 -25.31
CA ALA A 354 -4.62 -40.08 -25.77
C ALA A 354 -4.86 -39.02 -24.69
N VAL A 355 -3.96 -38.05 -24.57
CA VAL A 355 -4.37 -36.70 -24.17
C VAL A 355 -4.35 -35.80 -25.41
N PRO A 356 -5.49 -35.27 -25.84
CA PRO A 356 -5.57 -34.47 -27.05
C PRO A 356 -4.86 -33.13 -26.84
N ARG A 357 -4.03 -32.75 -27.82
CA ARG A 357 -3.40 -31.42 -27.97
C ARG A 357 -4.40 -30.24 -28.08
N ASN A 358 -5.69 -30.41 -27.77
CA ASN A 358 -6.77 -29.52 -28.22
C ASN A 358 -7.43 -28.62 -27.14
N VAL A 359 -6.86 -28.45 -25.93
CA VAL A 359 -7.54 -27.69 -24.84
C VAL A 359 -6.91 -26.32 -24.52
N LEU A 360 -5.83 -25.93 -25.20
CA LEU A 360 -5.23 -24.59 -25.05
C LEU A 360 -5.63 -23.69 -26.22
N SER A 361 -6.30 -22.56 -25.93
CA SER A 361 -6.59 -21.49 -26.89
C SER A 361 -5.29 -20.99 -27.55
N PHE A 362 -5.39 -20.44 -28.75
CA PHE A 362 -4.25 -19.91 -29.51
C PHE A 362 -3.42 -18.91 -28.66
N ASP A 363 -4.11 -18.02 -27.96
CA ASP A 363 -3.51 -17.03 -27.07
C ASP A 363 -2.68 -17.70 -25.97
N ASP A 364 -3.24 -18.73 -25.31
CA ASP A 364 -2.55 -19.45 -24.24
C ASP A 364 -1.30 -20.20 -24.73
N ARG A 365 -1.34 -20.77 -25.94
CA ARG A 365 -0.17 -21.44 -26.52
C ARG A 365 0.95 -20.44 -26.82
N ARG A 366 0.63 -19.34 -27.48
CA ARG A 366 1.60 -18.30 -27.85
C ARG A 366 2.21 -17.66 -26.60
N ARG A 367 1.39 -17.32 -25.60
CA ARG A 367 1.83 -16.77 -24.31
C ARG A 367 2.76 -17.73 -23.57
N THR A 368 2.37 -18.99 -23.47
CA THR A 368 3.18 -20.01 -22.79
C THR A 368 4.52 -20.24 -23.50
N GLN A 369 4.54 -20.25 -24.83
CA GLN A 369 5.77 -20.43 -25.61
C GLN A 369 6.76 -19.28 -25.37
N VAL A 370 6.31 -18.03 -25.44
CA VAL A 370 7.17 -16.85 -25.21
C VAL A 370 7.67 -16.82 -23.76
N PHE A 371 6.79 -17.06 -22.79
CA PHE A 371 7.14 -17.04 -21.37
C PHE A 371 8.13 -18.14 -20.97
N LEU A 372 8.08 -19.30 -21.62
CA LEU A 372 9.03 -20.39 -21.37
C LEU A 372 10.36 -20.24 -22.13
N ARG A 373 10.34 -19.64 -23.33
CA ARG A 373 11.52 -19.46 -24.18
C ARG A 373 12.59 -18.60 -23.50
N GLU A 374 12.19 -17.52 -22.85
CA GLU A 374 13.12 -16.56 -22.24
C GLU A 374 13.18 -16.70 -20.71
N HIS A 375 13.55 -17.91 -20.25
CA HIS A 375 13.62 -18.17 -18.82
C HIS A 375 14.90 -17.57 -18.19
N VAL A 376 14.75 -16.94 -17.04
CA VAL A 376 15.85 -16.74 -16.07
C VAL A 376 16.19 -18.11 -15.45
N PRO A 377 17.48 -18.54 -15.39
CA PRO A 377 17.88 -19.80 -14.76
C PRO A 377 17.53 -19.82 -13.27
N GLY A 378 16.90 -20.91 -12.80
CA GLY A 378 16.55 -21.05 -11.38
C GLY A 378 17.78 -21.10 -10.47
N THR A 379 18.88 -21.68 -10.96
CA THR A 379 20.18 -21.70 -10.28
C THR A 379 20.75 -20.30 -10.05
N LEU A 380 20.61 -19.40 -11.03
CA LEU A 380 21.02 -18.00 -10.89
C LEU A 380 20.18 -17.28 -9.83
N ALA A 381 18.87 -17.52 -9.81
CA ALA A 381 17.98 -16.92 -8.82
C ALA A 381 18.27 -17.43 -7.39
N MET A 382 18.44 -18.75 -7.22
CA MET A 382 18.77 -19.34 -5.91
C MET A 382 20.17 -18.96 -5.43
N GLY A 383 21.16 -18.92 -6.33
CA GLY A 383 22.51 -18.48 -6.02
C GLY A 383 22.56 -17.00 -5.64
N GLY A 384 21.87 -16.13 -6.40
CA GLY A 384 21.75 -14.72 -6.08
C GLY A 384 21.01 -14.46 -4.76
N TYR A 385 19.95 -15.22 -4.49
CA TYR A 385 19.24 -15.18 -3.22
C TYR A 385 20.17 -15.54 -2.06
N ALA A 386 20.90 -16.65 -2.16
CA ALA A 386 21.84 -17.09 -1.13
C ALA A 386 22.97 -16.06 -0.92
N ALA A 387 23.51 -15.50 -1.99
CA ALA A 387 24.56 -14.48 -1.93
C ALA A 387 24.07 -13.19 -1.23
N LEU A 388 22.90 -12.67 -1.61
CA LEU A 388 22.34 -11.49 -0.96
C LEU A 388 21.89 -11.76 0.49
N ALA A 389 21.35 -12.95 0.78
CA ALA A 389 21.00 -13.36 2.14
C ALA A 389 22.25 -13.46 3.03
N LEU A 390 23.36 -14.00 2.52
CA LEU A 390 24.64 -14.04 3.24
C LEU A 390 25.19 -12.63 3.47
N LEU A 391 25.23 -11.80 2.42
CA LEU A 391 25.72 -10.43 2.49
C LEU A 391 24.92 -9.60 3.51
N SER A 392 23.59 -9.67 3.47
CA SER A 392 22.73 -8.96 4.40
C SER A 392 22.79 -9.53 5.82
N THR A 393 22.97 -10.84 6.00
CA THR A 393 23.19 -11.46 7.32
C THR A 393 24.44 -10.93 8.00
N VAL A 394 25.49 -10.60 7.24
CA VAL A 394 26.72 -9.99 7.75
C VAL A 394 26.55 -8.47 7.93
N ALA A 395 26.01 -7.77 6.94
CA ALA A 395 25.98 -6.30 6.91
C ALA A 395 24.92 -5.67 7.83
N ILE A 396 23.75 -6.29 8.00
CA ILE A 396 22.65 -5.72 8.83
C ILE A 396 23.07 -5.54 10.30
N PRO A 397 23.74 -6.51 10.95
CA PRO A 397 24.26 -6.33 12.31
C PRO A 397 25.30 -5.21 12.46
N HIS A 398 26.01 -4.85 11.39
CA HIS A 398 26.92 -3.68 11.40
C HIS A 398 26.15 -2.35 11.28
N LEU A 399 25.01 -2.34 10.58
CA LEU A 399 24.12 -1.18 10.49
C LEU A 399 23.33 -0.96 11.78
N TYR A 400 22.87 -2.06 12.40
CA TYR A 400 22.05 -2.09 13.61
C TYR A 400 22.63 -3.08 14.62
N GLY A 401 23.43 -2.57 15.56
CA GLY A 401 24.10 -3.39 16.58
C GLY A 401 23.16 -4.14 17.55
N GLN A 402 21.86 -3.84 17.51
CA GLN A 402 20.81 -4.54 18.25
C GLN A 402 20.50 -5.94 17.68
N VAL A 403 20.79 -6.17 16.39
CA VAL A 403 20.47 -7.42 15.69
C VAL A 403 21.73 -8.27 15.54
N ARG A 404 21.65 -9.55 15.93
CA ARG A 404 22.73 -10.52 15.68
C ARG A 404 22.52 -11.32 14.39
N HIS A 405 23.60 -11.83 13.80
CA HIS A 405 23.59 -12.57 12.53
C HIS A 405 22.56 -13.72 12.48
N TYR A 406 22.39 -14.48 13.57
CA TYR A 406 21.46 -15.60 13.60
C TYR A 406 19.98 -15.18 13.50
N HIS A 407 19.61 -13.98 13.97
CA HIS A 407 18.24 -13.47 13.82
C HIS A 407 17.93 -13.19 12.34
N VAL A 408 18.87 -12.53 11.65
CA VAL A 408 18.76 -12.21 10.23
C VAL A 408 18.74 -13.48 9.39
N ALA A 409 19.64 -14.44 9.68
CA ALA A 409 19.66 -15.74 9.01
C ALA A 409 18.33 -16.49 9.15
N THR A 410 17.77 -16.52 10.37
CA THR A 410 16.47 -17.15 10.63
C THR A 410 15.36 -16.48 9.81
N ALA A 411 15.34 -15.15 9.75
CA ALA A 411 14.36 -14.41 8.96
C ALA A 411 14.45 -14.78 7.46
N TYR A 412 15.66 -14.89 6.90
CA TYR A 412 15.84 -15.33 5.51
C TYR A 412 15.40 -16.76 5.28
N VAL A 413 15.60 -17.69 6.23
CA VAL A 413 15.11 -19.07 6.06
C VAL A 413 13.58 -19.12 5.92
N PHE A 414 12.83 -18.32 6.69
CA PHE A 414 11.37 -18.32 6.65
C PHE A 414 10.76 -17.40 5.58
N ALA A 415 11.47 -16.35 5.15
CA ALA A 415 10.92 -15.34 4.25
C ALA A 415 10.41 -15.89 2.90
N PRO A 416 11.09 -16.83 2.20
CA PRO A 416 10.58 -17.40 0.95
C PRO A 416 9.26 -18.15 1.11
N LEU A 417 9.04 -18.82 2.25
CA LEU A 417 7.78 -19.51 2.54
C LEU A 417 6.64 -18.50 2.68
N LEU A 418 6.87 -17.42 3.44
CA LEU A 418 5.90 -16.34 3.60
C LEU A 418 5.65 -15.60 2.28
N ALA A 419 6.69 -15.39 1.48
CA ALA A 419 6.61 -14.77 0.16
C ALA A 419 5.75 -15.60 -0.80
N PHE A 420 5.91 -16.92 -0.81
CA PHE A 420 5.06 -17.83 -1.58
C PHE A 420 3.60 -17.74 -1.14
N CYS A 421 3.33 -17.85 0.17
CA CYS A 421 1.96 -17.79 0.70
C CYS A 421 1.29 -16.45 0.38
N ASN A 422 2.03 -15.34 0.52
CA ASN A 422 1.53 -14.01 0.21
C ASN A 422 1.24 -13.85 -1.28
N ALA A 423 2.20 -14.19 -2.14
CA ALA A 423 2.02 -14.09 -3.59
C ALA A 423 0.88 -15.00 -4.08
N TYR A 424 0.69 -16.18 -3.47
CA TYR A 424 -0.42 -17.07 -3.78
C TYR A 424 -1.77 -16.45 -3.36
N GLY A 425 -1.85 -15.89 -2.15
CA GLY A 425 -3.03 -15.17 -1.66
C GLY A 425 -3.40 -13.98 -2.55
N THR A 426 -2.42 -13.16 -2.92
CA THR A 426 -2.60 -12.05 -3.87
C THR A 426 -3.07 -12.57 -5.24
N GLY A 427 -2.53 -13.69 -5.71
CA GLY A 427 -2.89 -14.28 -7.00
C GLY A 427 -4.30 -14.83 -7.08
N VAL A 428 -4.90 -15.25 -5.97
CA VAL A 428 -6.28 -15.76 -5.91
C VAL A 428 -7.28 -14.65 -5.60
N ALA A 429 -6.98 -13.79 -4.63
CA ALA A 429 -7.96 -12.90 -4.01
C ALA A 429 -7.56 -11.41 -3.98
N GLU A 430 -6.42 -11.03 -4.57
CA GLU A 430 -5.89 -9.65 -4.54
C GLU A 430 -5.67 -9.10 -3.13
N THR A 431 -5.42 -9.99 -2.17
CA THR A 431 -5.18 -9.65 -0.77
C THR A 431 -3.70 -9.79 -0.45
N ASN A 432 -3.00 -8.66 -0.30
CA ASN A 432 -1.61 -8.63 0.18
C ASN A 432 -1.60 -8.59 1.72
N PHE A 433 -0.99 -9.61 2.32
CA PHE A 433 -0.91 -9.80 3.77
C PHE A 433 0.47 -9.48 4.37
N ALA A 434 1.36 -8.84 3.60
CA ALA A 434 2.72 -8.50 4.07
C ALA A 434 2.70 -7.78 5.43
N ALA A 435 1.80 -6.80 5.60
CA ALA A 435 1.67 -6.06 6.85
C ALA A 435 1.26 -6.94 8.05
N GLN A 436 0.45 -7.98 7.83
CA GLN A 436 0.02 -8.91 8.87
C GLN A 436 1.17 -9.84 9.30
N TYR A 437 1.91 -10.38 8.33
CA TYR A 437 3.11 -11.19 8.62
C TYR A 437 4.15 -10.38 9.40
N SER A 438 4.40 -9.14 8.96
CA SER A 438 5.33 -8.21 9.60
C SER A 438 5.01 -8.00 11.09
N LYS A 439 3.73 -7.83 11.46
CA LYS A 439 3.31 -7.63 12.86
C LYS A 439 3.59 -8.85 13.73
N LEU A 440 3.39 -10.07 13.21
CA LEU A 440 3.72 -11.30 13.92
C LEU A 440 5.24 -11.48 14.07
N VAL A 441 6.01 -11.14 13.03
CA VAL A 441 7.47 -11.16 13.06
C VAL A 441 8.00 -10.21 14.14
N ILE A 442 7.45 -8.99 14.25
CA ILE A 442 7.81 -8.05 15.32
C ILE A 442 7.62 -8.72 16.68
N LEU A 443 6.43 -9.26 16.97
CA LEU A 443 6.11 -9.85 18.26
C LEU A 443 7.08 -10.99 18.65
N LEU A 444 7.34 -11.91 17.72
CA LEU A 444 8.21 -13.07 17.95
C LEU A 444 9.67 -12.67 18.18
N PHE A 445 10.23 -11.79 17.33
CA PHE A 445 11.62 -11.37 17.45
C PHE A 445 11.86 -10.37 18.59
N ALA A 446 10.86 -9.55 18.93
CA ALA A 446 10.90 -8.66 20.08
C ALA A 446 11.06 -9.44 21.38
N SER A 447 10.23 -10.50 21.54
CA SER A 447 10.31 -11.40 22.69
C SER A 447 11.64 -12.15 22.75
N TRP A 448 12.17 -12.57 21.59
CA TRP A 448 13.43 -13.31 21.54
C TRP A 448 14.66 -12.46 21.87
N ILE A 449 14.73 -11.21 21.40
CA ILE A 449 15.89 -10.33 21.63
C ILE A 449 15.88 -9.75 23.07
N GLY A 450 14.69 -9.40 23.56
CA GLY A 450 14.48 -8.83 24.90
C GLY A 450 14.86 -7.34 25.03
N TYR A 451 14.43 -6.73 26.13
CA TYR A 451 14.52 -5.27 26.32
C TYR A 451 15.95 -4.74 26.40
N GLY A 452 16.78 -5.38 27.23
CA GLY A 452 18.16 -4.93 27.50
C GLY A 452 19.10 -4.98 26.30
N ASN A 453 18.75 -5.76 25.28
CA ASN A 453 19.55 -5.93 24.05
C ASN A 453 19.05 -5.05 22.88
N GLY A 454 18.04 -4.21 23.08
CA GLY A 454 17.49 -3.39 21.99
C GLY A 454 16.38 -4.08 21.19
N GLY A 455 15.61 -4.98 21.80
CA GLY A 455 14.61 -5.81 21.11
C GLY A 455 13.51 -5.05 20.36
N VAL A 456 13.22 -3.80 20.76
CA VAL A 456 12.26 -2.96 20.03
C VAL A 456 12.79 -2.63 18.63
N VAL A 457 14.00 -2.08 18.55
CA VAL A 457 14.64 -1.74 17.27
C VAL A 457 14.99 -3.01 16.50
N GLY A 458 15.54 -4.02 17.18
CA GLY A 458 15.96 -5.25 16.52
C GLY A 458 14.81 -5.99 15.82
N SER A 459 13.64 -6.06 16.46
CA SER A 459 12.44 -6.67 15.86
C SER A 459 11.87 -5.86 14.70
N LEU A 460 11.91 -4.52 14.75
CA LEU A 460 11.50 -3.64 13.66
C LEU A 460 12.41 -3.76 12.43
N VAL A 461 13.73 -3.95 12.63
CA VAL A 461 14.68 -4.21 11.54
C VAL A 461 14.40 -5.55 10.87
N ILE A 462 14.21 -6.62 11.64
CA ILE A 462 13.85 -7.95 11.10
C ILE A 462 12.50 -7.93 10.40
N CYS A 463 11.53 -7.20 10.95
CA CYS A 463 10.26 -6.92 10.29
C CYS A 463 10.49 -6.27 8.92
N GLY A 464 11.37 -5.28 8.81
CA GLY A 464 11.68 -4.66 7.53
C GLY A 464 12.23 -5.64 6.50
N VAL A 465 13.14 -6.54 6.91
CA VAL A 465 13.66 -7.62 6.05
C VAL A 465 12.53 -8.48 5.51
N VAL A 466 11.67 -9.02 6.37
CA VAL A 466 10.58 -9.91 5.96
C VAL A 466 9.53 -9.17 5.13
N SER A 467 9.12 -7.97 5.55
CA SER A 467 8.11 -7.15 4.89
C SER A 467 8.51 -6.82 3.45
N SER A 468 9.76 -6.42 3.25
CA SER A 468 10.30 -6.09 1.93
C SER A 468 10.29 -7.32 1.02
N ILE A 469 10.81 -8.47 1.49
CA ILE A 469 10.85 -9.71 0.71
C ILE A 469 9.44 -10.16 0.31
N VAL A 470 8.51 -10.19 1.27
CA VAL A 470 7.15 -10.72 1.10
C VAL A 470 6.29 -9.82 0.21
N SER A 471 6.41 -8.50 0.34
CA SER A 471 5.67 -7.56 -0.52
C SER A 471 6.24 -7.55 -1.93
N THR A 472 7.56 -7.35 -2.09
CA THR A 472 8.20 -7.26 -3.41
C THR A 472 8.02 -8.55 -4.21
N ALA A 473 8.02 -9.73 -3.56
CA ALA A 473 7.75 -11.00 -4.23
C ALA A 473 6.31 -11.09 -4.78
N SER A 474 5.32 -10.59 -4.03
CA SER A 474 3.92 -10.56 -4.46
C SER A 474 3.72 -9.57 -5.61
N ASP A 475 4.28 -8.36 -5.49
CA ASP A 475 4.16 -7.30 -6.49
C ASP A 475 4.80 -7.75 -7.80
N PHE A 476 6.01 -8.34 -7.74
CA PHE A 476 6.70 -8.84 -8.92
C PHE A 476 5.98 -10.04 -9.58
N MET A 477 5.27 -10.88 -8.82
CA MET A 477 4.43 -11.93 -9.39
C MET A 477 3.22 -11.37 -10.15
N SER A 478 2.65 -10.26 -9.65
CA SER A 478 1.62 -9.51 -10.39
C SER A 478 2.16 -8.97 -11.70
N ASP A 479 3.39 -8.44 -11.72
CA ASP A 479 4.04 -7.97 -12.96
C ASP A 479 4.37 -9.12 -13.91
N PHE A 480 4.75 -10.31 -13.41
CA PHE A 480 4.89 -11.50 -14.25
C PHE A 480 3.56 -11.90 -14.90
N LYS A 481 2.43 -11.76 -14.21
CA LYS A 481 1.11 -11.95 -14.83
C LYS A 481 0.86 -10.93 -15.92
N THR A 482 1.15 -9.65 -15.66
CA THR A 482 1.02 -8.58 -16.66
C THR A 482 1.81 -8.93 -17.91
N GLY A 483 3.09 -9.26 -17.73
CA GLY A 483 3.99 -9.61 -18.83
C GLY A 483 3.58 -10.88 -19.58
N TYR A 484 3.06 -11.90 -18.90
CA TYR A 484 2.52 -13.10 -19.55
C TYR A 484 1.37 -12.77 -20.52
N LEU A 485 0.48 -11.86 -20.14
CA LEU A 485 -0.68 -11.47 -20.94
C LEU A 485 -0.35 -10.43 -22.03
N THR A 486 0.81 -9.78 -21.97
CA THR A 486 1.30 -8.82 -22.98
C THR A 486 2.43 -9.37 -23.85
N LEU A 487 2.78 -10.66 -23.70
CA LEU A 487 3.95 -11.30 -24.33
C LEU A 487 5.29 -10.62 -24.03
N THR A 488 5.41 -9.92 -22.90
CA THR A 488 6.67 -9.29 -22.48
C THR A 488 7.61 -10.35 -21.89
N SER A 489 8.89 -10.23 -22.19
CA SER A 489 9.91 -11.17 -21.75
C SER A 489 10.03 -11.23 -20.22
N PRO A 490 10.06 -12.43 -19.60
CA PRO A 490 10.39 -12.57 -18.19
C PRO A 490 11.77 -12.03 -17.80
N ARG A 491 12.72 -11.97 -18.75
CA ARG A 491 14.05 -11.37 -18.52
C ARG A 491 13.98 -9.85 -18.52
N ALA A 492 13.25 -9.26 -19.47
CA ALA A 492 13.01 -7.82 -19.48
C ALA A 492 12.33 -7.38 -18.18
N LEU A 493 11.26 -8.07 -17.75
CA LEU A 493 10.57 -7.79 -16.49
C LEU A 493 11.50 -7.89 -15.28
N PHE A 494 12.37 -8.92 -15.23
CA PHE A 494 13.36 -9.05 -14.15
C PHE A 494 14.31 -7.85 -14.11
N VAL A 495 14.86 -7.45 -15.26
CA VAL A 495 15.75 -6.29 -15.34
C VAL A 495 15.01 -5.01 -14.97
N SER A 496 13.79 -4.82 -15.46
CA SER A 496 12.93 -3.67 -15.11
C SER A 496 12.65 -3.59 -13.62
N GLN A 497 12.34 -4.72 -12.98
CA GLN A 497 12.11 -4.77 -11.54
C GLN A 497 13.37 -4.39 -10.76
N VAL A 498 14.53 -4.91 -11.16
CA VAL A 498 15.83 -4.57 -10.55
C VAL A 498 16.15 -3.09 -10.72
N ILE A 499 15.95 -2.52 -11.91
CA ILE A 499 16.15 -1.08 -12.18
C ILE A 499 15.21 -0.24 -11.32
N GLY A 500 13.90 -0.53 -11.34
CA GLY A 500 12.90 0.20 -10.57
C GLY A 500 13.14 0.14 -9.06
N THR A 501 13.54 -1.03 -8.55
CA THR A 501 13.91 -1.21 -7.14
C THR A 501 15.18 -0.43 -6.79
N GLY A 502 16.18 -0.43 -7.68
CA GLY A 502 17.40 0.37 -7.51
C GLY A 502 17.13 1.87 -7.48
N ILE A 503 16.27 2.38 -8.37
CA ILE A 503 15.79 3.76 -8.33
C ILE A 503 15.08 4.02 -7.00
N GLY A 504 14.20 3.11 -6.58
CA GLY A 504 13.47 3.20 -5.31
C GLY A 504 14.39 3.26 -4.08
N CYS A 505 15.52 2.55 -4.09
CA CYS A 505 16.50 2.55 -3.00
C CYS A 505 17.21 3.90 -2.81
N VAL A 506 17.19 4.78 -3.82
CA VAL A 506 17.79 6.12 -3.75
C VAL A 506 16.71 7.19 -3.59
N VAL A 507 15.67 7.13 -4.42
CA VAL A 507 14.61 8.14 -4.49
C VAL A 507 13.76 8.13 -3.23
N ASN A 508 13.33 6.96 -2.73
CA ASN A 508 12.45 6.93 -1.55
C ASN A 508 13.13 7.42 -0.28
N PRO A 509 14.39 7.05 0.04
CA PRO A 509 15.08 7.63 1.19
C PRO A 509 15.28 9.14 1.07
N ALA A 510 15.57 9.67 -0.13
CA ALA A 510 15.70 11.10 -0.35
C ALA A 510 14.36 11.83 -0.10
N VAL A 511 13.27 11.34 -0.67
CA VAL A 511 11.91 11.87 -0.41
C VAL A 511 11.56 11.74 1.07
N PHE A 512 11.89 10.61 1.71
CA PHE A 512 11.62 10.38 3.11
C PHE A 512 12.30 11.41 4.01
N THR A 513 13.56 11.78 3.77
CA THR A 513 14.24 12.80 4.60
C THR A 513 13.53 14.15 4.59
N VAL A 514 12.92 14.51 3.47
CA VAL A 514 12.10 15.71 3.36
C VAL A 514 10.87 15.58 4.26
N PHE A 515 10.09 14.51 4.12
CA PHE A 515 8.88 14.28 4.94
C PHE A 515 9.17 14.05 6.44
N HIS A 516 10.28 13.39 6.77
CA HIS A 516 10.71 13.10 8.14
C HIS A 516 11.09 14.38 8.88
N HIS A 517 11.83 15.28 8.24
CA HIS A 517 12.14 16.59 8.81
C HIS A 517 10.88 17.41 9.10
N PHE A 518 9.90 17.41 8.21
CA PHE A 518 8.61 18.06 8.48
C PHE A 518 7.81 17.36 9.58
N TYR A 519 7.89 16.04 9.63
CA TYR A 519 7.31 15.32 10.75
C TYR A 519 7.92 15.86 12.04
N GLU A 520 9.25 15.97 12.18
CA GLU A 520 9.93 16.52 13.36
C GLU A 520 9.49 17.95 13.71
N GLU A 521 9.55 18.89 12.75
CA GLU A 521 9.32 20.32 12.98
C GLU A 521 7.84 20.69 13.19
N ALA A 522 6.91 20.09 12.43
CA ALA A 522 5.53 20.59 12.30
C ALA A 522 4.58 20.28 13.47
N GLY A 523 5.09 19.93 14.65
CA GLY A 523 4.33 19.76 15.90
C GLY A 523 2.91 19.19 15.74
N ASN A 524 2.76 17.87 15.59
CA ASN A 524 1.50 17.09 15.66
C ASN A 524 0.34 17.44 14.69
N LYS A 525 0.41 18.50 13.88
CA LYS A 525 -0.83 19.04 13.27
C LYS A 525 -1.31 18.33 12.00
N ILE A 526 -0.45 17.62 11.27
CA ILE A 526 -0.76 17.15 9.90
C ILE A 526 -0.41 15.68 9.68
N TYR A 527 0.80 15.28 10.04
CA TYR A 527 1.24 13.89 9.88
C TYR A 527 1.01 13.10 11.17
N GLN A 528 -0.03 12.26 11.15
CA GLN A 528 -0.44 11.44 12.30
C GLN A 528 0.39 10.15 12.44
N VAL A 529 1.00 9.70 11.34
CA VAL A 529 1.75 8.45 11.15
C VAL A 529 1.22 7.28 12.00
N PRO A 530 -0.01 6.80 11.72
CA PRO A 530 -0.70 5.83 12.56
C PRO A 530 0.01 4.46 12.57
N LEU A 531 0.58 4.03 11.44
CA LEU A 531 1.23 2.72 11.34
C LEU A 531 2.50 2.62 12.18
N ALA A 532 3.34 3.65 12.21
CA ALA A 532 4.54 3.67 13.05
C ALA A 532 4.21 3.48 14.54
N LYS A 533 3.12 4.11 15.00
CA LYS A 533 2.66 3.95 16.38
C LYS A 533 2.28 2.50 16.71
N ILE A 534 1.53 1.84 15.81
CA ILE A 534 1.14 0.43 15.96
C ILE A 534 2.38 -0.47 15.99
N TYR A 535 3.30 -0.29 15.04
CA TYR A 535 4.46 -1.16 14.89
C TYR A 535 5.38 -1.07 16.11
N ARG A 536 5.64 0.14 16.61
CA ARG A 536 6.39 0.32 17.84
C ARG A 536 5.67 -0.29 19.05
N ALA A 537 4.37 -0.05 19.19
CA ALA A 537 3.61 -0.59 20.31
C ALA A 537 3.63 -2.13 20.32
N ILE A 538 3.51 -2.80 19.17
CA ILE A 538 3.65 -4.27 19.07
C ILE A 538 5.07 -4.72 19.47
N ALA A 539 6.11 -3.97 19.09
CA ALA A 539 7.48 -4.28 19.48
C ALA A 539 7.71 -4.14 20.99
N VAL A 540 7.18 -3.07 21.60
CA VAL A 540 7.23 -2.85 23.06
C VAL A 540 6.46 -3.95 23.80
N VAL A 541 5.31 -4.37 23.27
CA VAL A 541 4.54 -5.53 23.78
C VAL A 541 5.34 -6.81 23.71
N GLY A 542 5.97 -7.11 22.58
CA GLY A 542 6.73 -8.33 22.41
C GLY A 542 7.90 -8.43 23.38
N VAL A 543 8.50 -7.29 23.74
CA VAL A 543 9.60 -7.22 24.70
C VAL A 543 9.15 -7.39 26.16
N GLY A 544 7.87 -7.13 26.48
CA GLY A 544 7.31 -7.33 27.82
C GLY A 544 7.50 -6.16 28.81
N ASP A 545 7.86 -4.97 28.34
CA ASP A 545 8.05 -3.76 29.16
C ASP A 545 6.80 -2.89 29.19
N LEU A 546 5.71 -3.36 29.84
CA LEU A 546 4.44 -2.63 29.87
C LEU A 546 3.84 -2.45 31.27
N ASP A 547 3.75 -1.19 31.70
CA ASP A 547 2.77 -0.72 32.67
C ASP A 547 1.54 -0.18 31.94
N LEU A 548 0.58 -1.06 31.64
CA LEU A 548 -0.66 -0.69 30.96
C LEU A 548 -1.69 -0.05 31.92
N PRO A 549 -2.56 0.84 31.40
CA PRO A 549 -3.75 1.28 32.12
C PRO A 549 -4.63 0.10 32.55
N ARG A 550 -5.39 0.27 33.63
CA ARG A 550 -6.28 -0.78 34.15
C ARG A 550 -7.28 -1.20 33.07
N HIS A 551 -7.57 -2.50 32.95
CA HIS A 551 -8.48 -3.07 31.94
C HIS A 551 -8.08 -2.94 30.46
N CYS A 552 -7.00 -2.22 30.11
CA CYS A 552 -6.57 -2.05 28.72
C CYS A 552 -6.28 -3.39 28.03
N LEU A 553 -5.52 -4.28 28.69
CA LEU A 553 -5.23 -5.61 28.17
C LEU A 553 -6.48 -6.47 28.01
N SER A 554 -7.39 -6.44 29.01
CA SER A 554 -8.65 -7.19 28.97
C SER A 554 -9.54 -6.75 27.80
N MET A 555 -9.62 -5.44 27.54
CA MET A 555 -10.35 -4.91 26.38
C MET A 555 -9.69 -5.34 25.06
N SER A 556 -8.36 -5.28 24.97
CA SER A 556 -7.61 -5.71 23.79
C SER A 556 -7.86 -7.19 23.47
N VAL A 557 -7.87 -8.06 24.48
CA VAL A 557 -8.25 -9.49 24.33
C VAL A 557 -9.70 -9.63 23.87
N GLY A 558 -10.62 -8.85 24.43
CA GLY A 558 -12.02 -8.81 23.97
C GLY A 558 -12.14 -8.45 22.49
N PHE A 559 -11.41 -7.42 22.03
CA PHE A 559 -11.36 -7.03 20.62
C PHE A 559 -10.70 -8.08 19.72
N PHE A 560 -9.67 -8.77 20.22
CA PHE A 560 -9.03 -9.88 19.52
C PHE A 560 -10.02 -11.03 19.27
N VAL A 561 -10.77 -11.44 20.30
CA VAL A 561 -11.79 -12.49 20.17
C VAL A 561 -12.92 -12.04 19.25
N LEU A 562 -13.39 -10.79 19.39
CA LEU A 562 -14.41 -10.24 18.51
C LEU A 562 -13.95 -10.24 17.04
N ALA A 563 -12.71 -9.86 16.78
CA ALA A 563 -12.12 -9.92 15.45
C ALA A 563 -12.13 -11.35 14.86
N LEU A 564 -11.71 -12.36 15.65
CA LEU A 564 -11.77 -13.75 15.23
C LEU A 564 -13.20 -14.19 14.90
N VAL A 565 -14.17 -13.83 15.74
CA VAL A 565 -15.59 -14.17 15.54
C VAL A 565 -16.14 -13.52 14.27
N VAL A 566 -15.90 -12.21 14.06
CA VAL A 566 -16.37 -11.50 12.86
C VAL A 566 -15.74 -12.07 11.59
N CYS A 567 -14.44 -12.40 11.61
CA CYS A 567 -13.77 -13.03 10.48
C CYS A 567 -14.30 -14.44 10.21
N ALA A 568 -14.53 -15.25 11.25
CA ALA A 568 -15.13 -16.58 11.13
C ALA A 568 -16.56 -16.51 10.56
N LEU A 569 -17.38 -15.56 11.04
CA LEU A 569 -18.72 -15.31 10.54
C LEU A 569 -18.71 -14.89 9.08
N ARG A 570 -17.78 -14.01 8.69
CA ARG A 570 -17.62 -13.58 7.29
C ARG A 570 -17.27 -14.76 6.39
N GLU A 571 -16.32 -15.59 6.80
CA GLU A 571 -15.89 -16.76 6.05
C GLU A 571 -17.02 -17.81 5.94
N ALA A 572 -17.73 -18.07 7.04
CA ALA A 572 -18.93 -18.92 7.03
C ALA A 572 -20.02 -18.36 6.11
N ALA A 573 -20.29 -17.06 6.15
CA ALA A 573 -21.28 -16.42 5.29
C ALA A 573 -20.93 -16.53 3.79
N VAL A 574 -19.64 -16.49 3.44
CA VAL A 574 -19.16 -16.72 2.08
C VAL A 574 -19.34 -18.19 1.69
N HIS A 575 -18.90 -19.12 2.52
CA HIS A 575 -18.97 -20.56 2.27
C HIS A 575 -20.42 -21.07 2.14
N TYR A 576 -21.29 -20.69 3.07
CA TYR A 576 -22.71 -21.06 3.08
C TYR A 576 -23.60 -20.12 2.25
N LYS A 577 -23.00 -19.17 1.50
CA LYS A 577 -23.69 -18.21 0.62
C LYS A 577 -24.86 -17.46 1.29
N TRP A 578 -24.67 -17.01 2.53
CA TRP A 578 -25.68 -16.25 3.24
C TRP A 578 -26.00 -14.93 2.52
N ARG A 579 -27.29 -14.54 2.49
CA ARG A 579 -27.72 -13.24 1.94
C ARG A 579 -27.09 -12.06 2.69
N ALA A 580 -26.79 -12.24 3.99
CA ALA A 580 -26.18 -11.23 4.83
C ALA A 580 -24.67 -11.00 4.57
N ARG A 581 -24.02 -11.74 3.66
CA ARG A 581 -22.57 -11.66 3.43
C ARG A 581 -22.06 -10.24 3.12
N ASN A 582 -22.89 -9.42 2.48
CA ASN A 582 -22.54 -8.06 2.08
C ASN A 582 -22.66 -7.04 3.23
N PHE A 583 -23.26 -7.43 4.37
CA PHE A 583 -23.46 -6.56 5.54
C PHE A 583 -22.46 -6.82 6.67
N ILE A 584 -21.70 -7.93 6.62
CA ILE A 584 -20.70 -8.23 7.64
C ILE A 584 -19.48 -7.33 7.41
N PRO A 585 -19.12 -6.48 8.39
CA PRO A 585 -18.02 -5.55 8.22
C PRO A 585 -16.66 -6.25 8.15
N SER A 586 -15.71 -5.59 7.52
CA SER A 586 -14.30 -5.99 7.48
C SER A 586 -13.60 -5.51 8.75
N VAL A 587 -13.05 -6.46 9.52
CA VAL A 587 -12.30 -6.19 10.76
C VAL A 587 -11.12 -5.27 10.51
N THR A 588 -10.38 -5.46 9.41
CA THR A 588 -9.23 -4.61 9.06
C THR A 588 -9.65 -3.16 8.86
N GLY A 589 -10.79 -2.91 8.20
CA GLY A 589 -11.33 -1.57 8.00
C GLY A 589 -11.77 -0.94 9.33
N MET A 590 -12.47 -1.69 10.17
CA MET A 590 -12.85 -1.22 11.51
C MET A 590 -11.62 -0.89 12.36
N ALA A 591 -10.58 -1.70 12.34
CA ALA A 591 -9.40 -1.47 13.17
C ALA A 591 -8.63 -0.20 12.80
N MET A 592 -8.56 0.16 11.51
CA MET A 592 -7.91 1.41 11.08
C MET A 592 -8.62 2.66 11.63
N SER A 593 -9.96 2.60 11.74
CA SER A 593 -10.77 3.71 12.25
C SER A 593 -10.60 3.99 13.75
N PHE A 594 -9.98 3.08 14.51
CA PHE A 594 -9.66 3.32 15.93
C PHE A 594 -8.50 4.30 16.09
N LEU A 595 -7.70 4.48 15.04
CA LEU A 595 -6.51 5.33 15.03
C LEU A 595 -6.66 6.56 14.14
N LEU A 596 -7.45 6.43 13.08
CA LEU A 596 -7.74 7.53 12.17
C LEU A 596 -8.91 8.37 12.70
N VAL A 597 -8.86 9.67 12.42
CA VAL A 597 -9.96 10.60 12.70
C VAL A 597 -11.18 10.23 11.84
N PRO A 598 -12.42 10.30 12.36
CA PRO A 598 -13.62 9.91 11.62
C PRO A 598 -13.78 10.61 10.26
N ALA A 599 -13.32 11.85 10.12
CA ALA A 599 -13.31 12.58 8.86
C ALA A 599 -12.70 11.79 7.68
N VAL A 600 -11.64 11.01 7.91
CA VAL A 600 -11.02 10.17 6.86
C VAL A 600 -12.00 9.09 6.36
N ALA A 601 -12.69 8.42 7.29
CA ALA A 601 -13.67 7.38 6.95
C ALA A 601 -14.89 7.96 6.22
N ILE A 602 -15.33 9.16 6.61
CA ILE A 602 -16.44 9.87 5.96
C ILE A 602 -16.07 10.25 4.52
N ASP A 603 -14.90 10.85 4.29
CA ASP A 603 -14.45 11.23 2.94
C ASP A 603 -14.31 9.99 2.03
N MET A 604 -13.79 8.88 2.54
CA MET A 604 -13.73 7.60 1.80
C MET A 604 -15.13 7.06 1.47
N CYS A 605 -16.10 7.18 2.38
CA CYS A 605 -17.50 6.85 2.12
C CYS A 605 -18.13 7.76 1.05
N VAL A 606 -17.81 9.05 1.04
CA VAL A 606 -18.24 9.99 -0.01
C VAL A 606 -17.69 9.54 -1.38
N GLY A 607 -16.42 9.14 -1.46
CA GLY A 607 -15.85 8.58 -2.69
C GLY A 607 -16.60 7.35 -3.21
N SER A 608 -16.91 6.39 -2.34
CA SER A 608 -17.75 5.24 -2.70
C SER A 608 -19.16 5.62 -3.12
N LEU A 609 -19.77 6.63 -2.47
CA LEU A 609 -21.09 7.12 -2.84
C LEU A 609 -21.08 7.73 -4.24
N VAL A 610 -20.07 8.54 -4.58
CA VAL A 610 -19.89 9.11 -5.92
C VAL A 610 -19.79 8.01 -6.97
N LEU A 611 -18.94 6.99 -6.73
CA LEU A 611 -18.80 5.87 -7.66
C LEU A 611 -20.10 5.05 -7.77
N TYR A 612 -20.80 4.83 -6.67
CA TYR A 612 -22.08 4.10 -6.65
C TYR A 612 -23.16 4.83 -7.46
N LEU A 613 -23.30 6.14 -7.27
CA LEU A 613 -24.26 6.96 -8.02
C LEU A 613 -23.91 7.01 -9.51
N TRP A 614 -22.61 7.13 -9.86
CA TRP A 614 -22.18 7.07 -11.24
C TRP A 614 -22.47 5.70 -11.86
N THR A 615 -22.14 4.61 -11.16
CA THR A 615 -22.43 3.24 -11.63
C THR A 615 -23.93 3.00 -11.84
N ARG A 616 -24.80 3.69 -11.11
CA ARG A 616 -26.26 3.60 -11.31
C ARG A 616 -26.71 4.32 -12.60
N SER A 617 -26.02 5.39 -12.97
CA SER A 617 -26.32 6.18 -14.18
C SER A 617 -25.67 5.59 -15.43
N ASP A 618 -24.38 5.28 -15.37
CA ASP A 618 -23.55 4.74 -16.46
C ASP A 618 -22.54 3.73 -15.89
N ARG A 619 -22.85 2.44 -16.05
CA ARG A 619 -22.01 1.34 -15.55
C ARG A 619 -20.69 1.24 -16.28
N ASP A 620 -20.72 1.38 -17.61
CA ASP A 620 -19.55 1.14 -18.45
C ASP A 620 -18.56 2.30 -18.30
N GLY A 621 -19.06 3.54 -18.26
CA GLY A 621 -18.25 4.72 -17.99
C GLY A 621 -17.62 4.70 -16.59
N ALA A 622 -18.38 4.33 -15.56
CA ALA A 622 -17.86 4.28 -14.18
C ALA A 622 -16.72 3.26 -14.02
N GLN A 623 -16.81 2.09 -14.67
CA GLN A 623 -15.75 1.07 -14.61
C GLN A 623 -14.46 1.52 -15.31
N VAL A 624 -14.60 2.23 -16.44
CA VAL A 624 -13.47 2.67 -17.27
C VAL A 624 -12.80 3.94 -16.73
N PHE A 625 -13.58 4.91 -16.27
CA PHE A 625 -13.11 6.25 -15.91
C PHE A 625 -13.04 6.47 -14.39
N GLY A 626 -13.75 5.68 -13.58
CA GLY A 626 -13.77 5.81 -12.12
C GLY A 626 -12.38 5.71 -11.49
N PRO A 627 -11.60 4.62 -11.73
CA PRO A 627 -10.23 4.50 -11.20
C PRO A 627 -9.29 5.60 -11.69
N VAL A 628 -9.52 6.12 -12.90
CA VAL A 628 -8.72 7.18 -13.52
C VAL A 628 -8.99 8.54 -12.87
N LEU A 629 -10.27 8.87 -12.64
CA LEU A 629 -10.69 10.06 -11.89
C LEU A 629 -10.12 10.02 -10.47
N ALA A 630 -10.28 8.89 -9.79
CA ALA A 630 -9.79 8.69 -8.44
C ALA A 630 -8.27 8.84 -8.34
N SER A 631 -7.52 8.25 -9.28
CA SER A 631 -6.07 8.40 -9.36
C SER A 631 -5.65 9.85 -9.59
N GLY A 632 -6.38 10.60 -10.43
CA GLY A 632 -6.12 12.02 -10.62
C GLY A 632 -6.34 12.83 -9.34
N LEU A 633 -7.42 12.58 -8.60
CA LEU A 633 -7.66 13.22 -7.30
C LEU A 633 -6.53 12.94 -6.29
N ILE A 634 -6.11 11.68 -6.16
CA ILE A 634 -5.01 11.27 -5.27
C ILE A 634 -3.69 11.92 -5.68
N CYS A 635 -3.36 11.89 -6.98
CA CYS A 635 -2.12 12.49 -7.48
C CYS A 635 -2.12 14.01 -7.32
N GLY A 636 -3.25 14.69 -7.53
CA GLY A 636 -3.32 16.15 -7.45
C GLY A 636 -3.08 16.69 -6.05
N ASP A 637 -3.79 16.15 -5.06
CA ASP A 637 -3.57 16.52 -3.66
C ASP A 637 -2.21 16.02 -3.14
N GLY A 638 -1.81 14.79 -3.51
CA GLY A 638 -0.50 14.24 -3.18
C GLY A 638 0.68 15.03 -3.75
N LEU A 639 0.57 15.59 -4.96
CA LEU A 639 1.60 16.44 -5.56
C LEU A 639 1.74 17.78 -4.84
N PHE A 640 0.64 18.36 -4.36
CA PHE A 640 0.68 19.62 -3.59
C PHE A 640 1.32 19.45 -2.21
N SER A 641 1.31 18.24 -1.64
CA SER A 641 1.96 17.97 -0.35
C SER A 641 3.44 18.35 -0.33
N ILE A 642 4.17 18.22 -1.46
CA ILE A 642 5.60 18.56 -1.54
C ILE A 642 5.84 20.07 -1.49
N PRO A 643 5.23 20.92 -2.37
CA PRO A 643 5.28 22.37 -2.22
C PRO A 643 4.78 22.86 -0.87
N TYR A 644 3.71 22.26 -0.35
CA TYR A 644 3.20 22.60 0.97
C TYR A 644 4.26 22.39 2.05
N ALA A 645 4.95 21.25 2.01
CA ALA A 645 6.08 20.96 2.88
C ALA A 645 7.19 22.01 2.68
N LEU A 646 7.60 22.29 1.44
CA LEU A 646 8.62 23.30 1.16
C LEU A 646 8.25 24.70 1.68
N LEU A 647 7.00 25.13 1.53
CA LEU A 647 6.52 26.42 2.07
C LEU A 647 6.58 26.45 3.59
N ALA A 648 6.24 25.34 4.25
CA ALA A 648 6.38 25.21 5.70
C ALA A 648 7.85 25.31 6.16
N ARG A 649 8.81 24.77 5.39
CA ARG A 649 10.26 24.87 5.69
C ARG A 649 10.76 26.31 5.75
N TYR A 650 10.20 27.18 4.92
CA TYR A 650 10.58 28.59 4.86
C TYR A 650 9.74 29.45 5.82
N ASP A 651 9.07 28.83 6.81
CA ASP A 651 8.17 29.47 7.77
C ASP A 651 7.10 30.37 7.12
N VAL A 652 6.69 30.04 5.89
CA VAL A 652 5.65 30.78 5.17
C VAL A 652 4.30 30.42 5.77
N THR A 653 3.81 31.26 6.68
CA THR A 653 2.47 31.10 7.25
C THR A 653 1.40 31.44 6.21
N PRO A 654 0.35 30.60 6.08
CA PRO A 654 -0.77 30.94 5.23
C PRO A 654 -1.47 32.21 5.73
N PRO A 655 -1.98 33.06 4.82
CA PRO A 655 -2.38 34.42 5.16
C PRO A 655 -3.71 34.51 5.92
N ILE A 656 -4.59 33.51 5.83
CA ILE A 656 -5.94 33.56 6.40
C ILE A 656 -6.13 32.38 7.35
N CYS A 657 -6.68 32.63 8.55
CA CYS A 657 -7.20 31.59 9.45
C CYS A 657 -8.72 31.73 9.53
N ILE A 658 -9.46 30.69 9.10
CA ILE A 658 -10.89 30.58 9.36
C ILE A 658 -11.09 29.60 10.51
N ARG A 659 -11.72 30.05 11.60
CA ARG A 659 -12.05 29.20 12.76
C ARG A 659 -13.55 29.23 13.01
N PHE A 660 -14.12 28.06 13.25
CA PHE A 660 -15.53 27.92 13.62
C PHE A 660 -15.65 27.76 15.13
N VAL A 661 -16.48 28.60 15.75
CA VAL A 661 -16.62 28.70 17.20
C VAL A 661 -18.10 28.70 17.57
N ALA A 662 -18.45 28.24 18.78
CA ALA A 662 -19.81 28.33 19.28
C ALA A 662 -20.25 29.81 19.37
N ARG A 663 -21.54 30.05 19.16
CA ARG A 663 -22.11 31.41 19.17
C ARG A 663 -21.76 32.20 20.43
N GLU A 664 -21.85 31.59 21.60
CA GLU A 664 -21.54 32.24 22.88
C GLU A 664 -20.06 32.65 22.99
N GLN A 665 -19.15 31.82 22.47
CA GLN A 665 -17.73 32.14 22.41
C GLN A 665 -17.44 33.20 21.35
N ASN A 666 -18.19 33.23 20.25
CA ASN A 666 -18.09 34.27 19.23
C ASN A 666 -18.51 35.63 19.79
N GLU A 667 -19.62 35.69 20.53
CA GLU A 667 -20.07 36.93 21.21
C GLU A 667 -19.04 37.44 22.22
N LYS A 668 -18.37 36.54 22.97
CA LYS A 668 -17.26 36.90 23.86
C LYS A 668 -16.02 37.37 23.11
N LEU A 669 -15.71 36.76 21.97
CA LEU A 669 -14.58 37.14 21.12
C LEU A 669 -14.80 38.52 20.49
N ASP A 670 -16.01 38.79 20.00
CA ASP A 670 -16.39 40.08 19.44
C ASP A 670 -16.29 41.19 20.50
N ALA A 671 -16.75 40.91 21.73
CA ALA A 671 -16.59 41.82 22.85
C ALA A 671 -15.11 42.07 23.20
N TYR A 672 -14.27 41.02 23.20
CA TYR A 672 -12.83 41.17 23.43
C TYR A 672 -12.14 41.98 22.32
N LEU A 673 -12.41 41.68 21.06
CA LEU A 673 -11.85 42.40 19.91
C LEU A 673 -12.24 43.88 19.92
N ALA A 674 -13.48 44.21 20.32
CA ALA A 674 -13.91 45.60 20.51
C ALA A 674 -13.04 46.32 21.56
N THR A 675 -12.74 45.69 22.70
CA THR A 675 -11.88 46.30 23.74
C THR A 675 -10.41 46.44 23.33
N VAL A 676 -9.88 45.53 22.50
CA VAL A 676 -8.51 45.60 21.97
C VAL A 676 -8.39 46.71 20.93
N LEU A 677 -9.40 46.87 20.08
CA LEU A 677 -9.45 47.96 19.10
C LEU A 677 -9.56 49.33 19.77
N GLU A 678 -10.28 49.43 20.90
CA GLU A 678 -10.31 50.66 21.72
C GLU A 678 -8.96 50.98 22.37
N LYS A 679 -8.17 49.97 22.76
CA LYS A 679 -6.82 50.16 23.34
C LYS A 679 -5.72 50.45 22.31
N SER A 680 -5.96 50.13 21.04
CA SER A 680 -5.02 50.34 19.94
C SER A 680 -5.22 51.67 19.22
N ARG A 681 -6.34 52.37 19.48
CA ARG A 681 -6.58 53.77 19.13
C ARG A 681 -6.06 54.68 20.23
#